data_AF-A0A3M4M887-F1
#
_entry.id   AF-A0A3M4M887-F1
#
_cell.length_a   1.000
_cell.length_b   1.000
_cell.length_c   1.000
_cell.angle_alpha   90.00
_cell.angle_beta   90.00
_cell.angle_gamma   90.00
#
_symmetry.space_group_name_H-M   'P 1'
#
loop_
_entity.id
_entity.type
_entity.pdbx_description
1 polymer ?
#
loop_
_entity_poly.entity_id
_entity_poly.type
_entity_poly.pdbx_seq_one_letter_code
_entity_poly.pdbx_strand_id
1 'polypeptide(L)'
;MPGSMAMDSTNDWVALSRIISDRDLMEGEKLQVRLVESQSGNLVEVVQFTPEPDGLGQYIWPQRLAERINLIADNMRAGVRQTDGSFKAESSSYLNELWAENGTDRTFFTTACDLKGWTDLGAITSIGSLPKGSSITCRLSSKDHGDEYQTLVVPILDDQCDRYTWPAFLSRSINEAGNLLRAGEKNESSKTFVPIGSSYRNHLWGPSGFPLSAQYQVSLSNSALVSASSIYESLCTQVMVKPPTSQVIDGWLKGFVGGKFQDLSYPVAGTPVSDVTPLITHLERTLQIASYLYQQTSPLPVDYQVKAFEALVFFAAQDYRTTNWWYRNIGLAKLAGRAGLLLAKHLKQQELMSIFIPYAMRTTNTYSFTQTGANLADFASIQIVWSLCAWKNSNEDTYLLYLRASADVLSELCMPVERNGAQHGEGISVDYSISQHNALHNGVYCSQLYSGTYGAELLGRILESMAVLSNEFALTSLALRELIKVVVNGNGWMGFARHLDFHVCGRAISRGVLMSTYYANWARMLLPIADEENKKALSELIRRAEGDESNNQYYKGGRIFWANDYMAHIGSSYCLWAKAISTRTVGGEGGNGENPKGYYMGAGTYFLTRHGKEYEGIQPVWDWQRLPGTTVEQVPDFIWPNIWGVNMWGSHDFAGGVSDGKRSILSMELSRGYVTHAYKSVIALENHIVCMGTRIDSSTAVHPVVTSINQCIANGPVRYIDTKGEEHTVAVGESVTADDIHMVYHDGFVYRFGFLWVYPSVTIEVKLCAGRWSDINVGGSPDKVEHPVFSIWINHAHGENGSYLYEVRVADDFPETRSVLAVPEITADLHFWADADGALVGSFFNPYVADDAADNSESVLLPEQSCSFIYKSEGTQFSLMCADPTQTRDTLSFIVEQDKDGTGQRRIEVPLPQGDDRGRAVSGIYPLGSK
;
A
#
# COMPACT_ATOMS: atom_id res chain seq x y z
N MET A 1 100.39 2.16 11.98
CA MET A 1 100.03 0.76 12.29
C MET A 1 100.03 0.62 13.80
N PRO A 2 98.99 0.08 14.44
CA PRO A 2 98.10 -1.05 14.06
C PRO A 2 96.79 -0.57 13.40
N GLY A 3 95.97 -1.28 12.61
CA GLY A 3 95.73 -2.71 12.38
C GLY A 3 94.77 -3.27 13.45
N SER A 4 93.50 -3.61 13.29
CA SER A 4 92.47 -3.59 12.24
C SER A 4 91.25 -4.32 12.84
N MET A 5 90.04 -4.03 12.34
CA MET A 5 88.81 -4.85 12.46
C MET A 5 88.06 -4.82 13.80
N ALA A 6 87.12 -3.87 13.88
CA ALA A 6 85.75 -4.21 14.23
C ALA A 6 84.91 -4.05 12.94
N MET A 7 84.61 -5.15 12.26
CA MET A 7 83.45 -5.25 11.36
C MET A 7 82.22 -5.30 12.27
N ASP A 8 81.34 -4.32 12.17
CA ASP A 8 80.17 -4.31 11.29
C ASP A 8 79.01 -5.10 11.90
N SER A 9 78.25 -4.43 12.77
CA SER A 9 76.82 -4.70 12.89
C SER A 9 76.11 -3.63 12.06
N THR A 10 76.14 -3.78 10.74
CA THR A 10 75.15 -3.12 9.90
C THR A 10 73.79 -3.61 10.40
N ASN A 11 73.07 -2.77 11.14
CA ASN A 11 71.61 -2.86 11.17
C ASN A 11 71.19 -2.62 9.72
N ASP A 12 71.16 -3.68 8.92
CA ASP A 12 70.63 -3.60 7.57
C ASP A 12 69.17 -3.21 7.70
N TRP A 13 68.76 -2.14 7.03
CA TRP A 13 67.37 -1.72 6.98
C TRP A 13 66.77 -2.21 5.67
N VAL A 14 65.55 -2.73 5.72
CA VAL A 14 64.80 -3.15 4.54
C VAL A 14 63.59 -2.23 4.34
N ALA A 15 63.37 -1.79 3.09
CA ALA A 15 62.19 -1.02 2.73
C ALA A 15 60.99 -1.97 2.67
N LEU A 16 59.98 -1.70 3.50
CA LEU A 16 58.80 -2.55 3.64
C LEU A 16 57.53 -1.88 3.13
N SER A 17 57.50 -0.55 3.10
CA SER A 17 56.36 0.24 2.62
C SER A 17 56.82 1.62 2.13
N ARG A 18 55.88 2.48 1.79
CA ARG A 18 56.14 3.82 1.22
C ARG A 18 55.11 4.83 1.70
N ILE A 19 55.53 6.07 1.87
CA ILE A 19 54.65 7.21 2.10
C ILE A 19 54.18 7.71 0.74
N ILE A 20 52.93 7.40 0.39
CA ILE A 20 52.26 7.83 -0.84
C ILE A 20 51.31 9.00 -0.54
N SER A 21 51.24 9.96 -1.47
CA SER A 21 50.37 11.14 -1.39
C SER A 21 49.63 11.38 -2.70
N ASP A 22 48.31 11.24 -2.65
CA ASP A 22 47.40 11.51 -3.76
C ASP A 22 46.75 12.91 -3.67
N ARG A 23 46.89 13.60 -2.53
CA ARG A 23 46.28 14.92 -2.28
C ARG A 23 46.95 15.70 -1.15
N ASP A 24 46.58 16.98 -1.06
CA ASP A 24 46.88 17.84 0.08
C ASP A 24 46.16 17.30 1.35
N LEU A 25 46.77 17.53 2.51
CA LEU A 25 46.12 17.29 3.81
C LEU A 25 45.08 18.37 4.08
N MET A 26 43.98 17.98 4.72
CA MET A 26 43.04 18.94 5.27
C MET A 26 43.63 19.55 6.55
N GLU A 27 43.28 20.81 6.85
CA GLU A 27 43.73 21.47 8.08
C GLU A 27 43.32 20.65 9.31
N GLY A 28 44.30 20.33 10.16
CA GLY A 28 44.11 19.49 11.35
C GLY A 28 44.04 17.98 11.11
N GLU A 29 44.16 17.51 9.86
CA GLU A 29 44.16 16.07 9.54
C GLU A 29 45.39 15.37 10.15
N LYS A 30 45.15 14.27 10.87
CA LYS A 30 46.17 13.48 11.57
C LYS A 30 46.60 12.29 10.73
N LEU A 31 47.90 12.11 10.61
CA LEU A 31 48.51 10.94 10.01
C LEU A 31 49.12 10.02 11.06
N GLN A 32 49.10 8.73 10.78
CA GLN A 32 49.70 7.70 11.61
C GLN A 32 50.46 6.70 10.75
N VAL A 33 51.64 6.29 11.21
CA VAL A 33 52.41 5.17 10.70
C VAL A 33 52.61 4.20 11.84
N ARG A 34 52.19 2.94 11.66
CA ARG A 34 52.38 1.87 12.66
C ARG A 34 53.29 0.81 12.10
N LEU A 35 54.24 0.38 12.93
CA LEU A 35 55.07 -0.79 12.72
C LEU A 35 54.55 -1.87 13.64
N VAL A 36 54.20 -3.02 13.07
CA VAL A 36 53.73 -4.18 13.81
C VAL A 36 54.53 -5.41 13.43
N GLU A 37 54.52 -6.42 14.28
CA GLU A 37 54.99 -7.76 13.92
C GLU A 37 54.06 -8.37 12.86
N SER A 38 54.57 -8.85 11.72
CA SER A 38 53.71 -9.29 10.60
C SER A 38 52.86 -10.51 10.95
N GLN A 39 53.35 -11.36 11.84
CA GLN A 39 52.62 -12.55 12.26
C GLN A 39 51.61 -12.28 13.36
N SER A 40 51.97 -11.55 14.42
CA SER A 40 51.09 -11.36 15.59
C SER A 40 50.23 -10.10 15.50
N GLY A 41 50.64 -9.10 14.71
CA GLY A 41 50.03 -7.77 14.73
C GLY A 41 50.38 -6.93 15.96
N ASN A 42 51.24 -7.42 16.86
CA ASN A 42 51.65 -6.68 18.05
C ASN A 42 52.30 -5.36 17.66
N LEU A 43 51.91 -4.28 18.35
CA LEU A 43 52.46 -2.97 18.11
C LEU A 43 53.94 -2.92 18.52
N VAL A 44 54.82 -2.68 17.56
CA VAL A 44 56.25 -2.42 17.81
C VAL A 44 56.45 -0.94 18.09
N GLU A 45 55.93 -0.08 17.20
CA GLU A 45 56.11 1.36 17.32
C GLU A 45 55.02 2.11 16.52
N VAL A 46 54.75 3.35 16.92
CA VAL A 46 53.77 4.22 16.27
C VAL A 46 54.26 5.66 16.21
N VAL A 47 54.15 6.25 15.03
CA VAL A 47 54.39 7.69 14.82
C VAL A 47 53.08 8.36 14.43
N GLN A 48 52.69 9.37 15.19
CA GLN A 48 51.58 10.27 14.86
C GLN A 48 52.13 11.64 14.41
N PHE A 49 51.47 12.23 13.41
CA PHE A 49 51.90 13.47 12.79
C PHE A 49 50.68 14.32 12.41
N THR A 50 50.70 15.58 12.86
CA THR A 50 49.80 16.62 12.38
C THR A 50 50.69 17.75 11.86
N PRO A 51 50.66 18.07 10.56
CA PRO A 51 51.44 19.18 10.02
C PRO A 51 50.87 20.53 10.48
N GLU A 52 51.75 21.54 10.55
CA GLU A 52 51.34 22.95 10.63
C GLU A 52 50.69 23.41 9.31
N PRO A 53 49.93 24.52 9.28
CA PRO A 53 49.19 24.97 8.09
C PRO A 53 50.03 25.18 6.82
N ASP A 54 51.32 25.49 6.95
CA ASP A 54 52.25 25.65 5.82
C ASP A 54 52.80 24.31 5.27
N GLY A 55 52.49 23.21 5.96
CA GLY A 55 52.97 21.86 5.65
C GLY A 55 51.97 20.96 4.95
N LEU A 56 50.79 21.45 4.54
CA LEU A 56 49.67 20.63 4.06
C LEU A 56 49.80 20.12 2.62
N GLY A 57 50.64 20.76 1.79
CA GLY A 57 50.74 20.44 0.37
C GLY A 57 51.16 18.99 0.10
N GLN A 58 50.62 18.38 -0.96
CA GLN A 58 50.75 16.95 -1.29
C GLN A 58 52.19 16.45 -1.45
N TYR A 59 53.15 17.35 -1.68
CA TYR A 59 54.58 17.03 -1.77
C TYR A 59 55.36 17.40 -0.50
N ILE A 60 54.80 18.24 0.36
CA ILE A 60 55.46 18.78 1.55
C ILE A 60 55.18 17.91 2.76
N TRP A 61 53.91 17.55 3.00
CA TRP A 61 53.57 16.73 4.15
C TRP A 61 54.29 15.36 4.19
N PRO A 62 54.57 14.67 3.05
CA PRO A 62 55.30 13.41 3.10
C PRO A 62 56.74 13.59 3.58
N GLN A 63 57.39 14.69 3.19
CA GLN A 63 58.72 15.05 3.68
C GLN A 63 58.69 15.28 5.18
N ARG A 64 57.75 16.10 5.66
CA ARG A 64 57.62 16.43 7.09
C ARG A 64 57.31 15.21 7.95
N LEU A 65 56.48 14.30 7.45
CA LEU A 65 56.22 13.01 8.09
C LEU A 65 57.49 12.16 8.17
N ALA A 66 58.27 12.07 7.08
CA ALA A 66 59.53 11.33 7.07
C ALA A 66 60.57 11.93 8.03
N GLU A 67 60.72 13.26 8.06
CA GLU A 67 61.55 14.00 9.02
C GLU A 67 61.13 13.69 10.46
N ARG A 68 59.81 13.70 10.73
CA ARG A 68 59.25 13.37 12.04
C ARG A 68 59.59 11.94 12.45
N ILE A 69 59.41 10.96 11.56
CA ILE A 69 59.73 9.55 11.84
C ILE A 69 61.21 9.42 12.20
N ASN A 70 62.13 9.97 11.41
CA ASN A 70 63.56 9.89 11.68
C ASN A 70 63.99 10.61 12.97
N LEU A 71 63.21 11.60 13.42
CA LEU A 71 63.49 12.34 14.64
C LEU A 71 63.10 11.57 15.91
N ILE A 72 62.00 10.80 15.88
CA ILE A 72 61.41 10.23 17.10
C ILE A 72 61.32 8.71 17.14
N ALA A 73 61.50 8.02 16.01
CA ALA A 73 61.29 6.57 15.95
C ALA A 73 62.60 5.80 16.18
N ASP A 74 62.53 4.77 17.03
CA ASP A 74 63.65 3.88 17.33
C ASP A 74 63.74 2.72 16.32
N ASN A 75 62.58 2.21 15.88
CA ASN A 75 62.44 1.02 15.04
C ASN A 75 62.01 1.32 13.60
N MET A 76 61.85 2.61 13.25
CA MET A 76 61.48 3.05 11.90
C MET A 76 62.49 4.04 11.32
N ARG A 77 62.73 3.97 10.00
CA ARG A 77 63.35 5.06 9.23
C ARG A 77 62.49 5.41 8.03
N ALA A 78 62.54 6.64 7.57
CA ALA A 78 61.76 7.13 6.44
C ALA A 78 62.58 7.99 5.48
N GLY A 79 62.36 7.84 4.17
CA GLY A 79 63.03 8.62 3.12
C GLY A 79 63.80 7.78 2.11
N VAL A 80 64.58 8.45 1.26
CA VAL A 80 65.45 7.80 0.26
C VAL A 80 66.80 7.48 0.93
N ARG A 81 67.18 6.19 0.93
CA ARG A 81 68.47 5.74 1.48
C ARG A 81 69.63 6.27 0.65
N GLN A 82 70.57 6.96 1.30
CA GLN A 82 71.76 7.54 0.70
C GLN A 82 72.93 6.54 0.70
N THR A 83 73.97 6.83 -0.08
CA THR A 83 75.17 5.97 -0.16
C THR A 83 75.94 5.86 1.15
N ASP A 84 75.78 6.83 2.06
CA ASP A 84 76.37 6.83 3.40
C ASP A 84 75.54 6.08 4.46
N GLY A 85 74.41 5.49 4.04
CA GLY A 85 73.49 4.75 4.91
C GLY A 85 72.44 5.61 5.62
N SER A 86 72.49 6.94 5.49
CA SER A 86 71.47 7.85 6.03
C SER A 86 70.17 7.83 5.21
N PHE A 87 69.06 8.29 5.81
CA PHE A 87 67.75 8.38 5.17
C PHE A 87 67.36 9.84 4.99
N LYS A 88 67.28 10.29 3.73
CA LYS A 88 66.92 11.68 3.39
C LYS A 88 65.43 11.78 3.10
N ALA A 89 64.72 12.62 3.83
CA ALA A 89 63.33 12.96 3.52
C ALA A 89 63.28 13.83 2.26
N GLU A 90 62.41 13.48 1.31
CA GLU A 90 62.26 14.19 0.03
C GLU A 90 60.89 14.87 -0.06
N SER A 91 60.85 16.07 -0.64
CA SER A 91 59.59 16.73 -1.01
C SER A 91 58.99 16.06 -2.25
N SER A 92 58.27 14.96 -2.03
CA SER A 92 57.74 14.10 -3.08
C SER A 92 56.51 13.34 -2.61
N SER A 93 55.60 13.05 -3.53
CA SER A 93 54.40 12.24 -3.27
C SER A 93 54.66 10.72 -3.28
N TYR A 94 55.87 10.26 -3.63
CA TYR A 94 56.14 8.83 -3.78
C TYR A 94 57.59 8.37 -3.50
N LEU A 95 58.56 9.27 -3.26
CA LEU A 95 59.96 8.86 -3.08
C LEU A 95 60.29 8.37 -1.66
N ASN A 96 59.50 8.74 -0.64
CA ASN A 96 59.81 8.43 0.74
C ASN A 96 59.41 6.99 1.09
N GLU A 97 60.37 6.09 1.26
CA GLU A 97 60.14 4.71 1.70
C GLU A 97 60.14 4.59 3.23
N LEU A 98 59.42 3.60 3.76
CA LEU A 98 59.39 3.23 5.18
C LEU A 98 60.23 1.97 5.39
N TRP A 99 61.15 2.07 6.34
CA TRP A 99 62.19 1.07 6.58
C TRP A 99 62.10 0.52 8.00
N ALA A 100 62.34 -0.78 8.16
CA ALA A 100 62.54 -1.46 9.44
C ALA A 100 63.82 -2.32 9.41
N GLU A 101 64.26 -2.79 10.58
CA GLU A 101 65.44 -3.63 10.73
C GLU A 101 65.30 -4.97 9.98
N ASN A 102 66.31 -5.34 9.19
CA ASN A 102 66.36 -6.54 8.38
C ASN A 102 66.40 -7.79 9.27
N GLY A 103 65.70 -8.84 8.85
CA GLY A 103 65.56 -10.08 9.63
C GLY A 103 64.48 -10.04 10.72
N THR A 104 63.79 -8.91 10.91
CA THR A 104 62.61 -8.84 11.79
C THR A 104 61.33 -9.10 10.98
N ASP A 105 60.43 -9.93 11.51
CA ASP A 105 59.12 -10.17 10.88
C ASP A 105 58.17 -9.01 11.18
N ARG A 106 58.30 -7.92 10.41
CA ARG A 106 57.57 -6.67 10.62
C ARG A 106 56.86 -6.20 9.35
N THR A 107 55.78 -5.44 9.53
CA THR A 107 55.08 -4.74 8.45
C THR A 107 54.57 -3.38 8.91
N PHE A 108 54.31 -2.51 7.93
CA PHE A 108 53.72 -1.19 8.16
C PHE A 108 52.29 -1.12 7.67
N PHE A 109 51.49 -0.32 8.36
CA PHE A 109 50.29 0.25 7.78
C PHE A 109 50.16 1.72 8.20
N THR A 110 49.56 2.52 7.32
CA THR A 110 49.57 3.98 7.44
C THR A 110 48.26 4.60 7.01
N THR A 111 47.89 5.73 7.64
CA THR A 111 46.74 6.55 7.25
C THR A 111 47.11 7.66 6.25
N ALA A 112 48.29 7.56 5.62
CA ALA A 112 48.72 8.43 4.53
C ALA A 112 47.61 8.63 3.48
N CYS A 113 47.60 9.79 2.82
CA CYS A 113 46.60 10.14 1.82
C CYS A 113 46.82 9.39 0.48
N ASP A 114 46.82 8.06 0.53
CA ASP A 114 46.88 7.14 -0.61
C ASP A 114 45.55 6.40 -0.69
N LEU A 115 44.70 6.76 -1.64
CA LEU A 115 43.36 6.15 -1.74
C LEU A 115 43.43 4.64 -2.05
N LYS A 116 44.47 4.20 -2.77
CA LYS A 116 44.71 2.78 -3.09
C LYS A 116 45.27 2.01 -1.89
N GLY A 117 45.93 2.71 -0.97
CA GLY A 117 46.43 2.21 0.29
C GLY A 117 45.36 1.79 1.30
N TRP A 118 44.06 1.88 0.98
CA TRP A 118 42.95 1.45 1.86
C TRP A 118 42.21 0.22 1.32
N THR A 119 42.09 -0.78 2.18
CA THR A 119 41.36 -2.03 1.91
C THR A 119 39.90 -1.91 2.38
N ASP A 120 38.97 -2.43 1.58
CA ASP A 120 37.55 -2.52 1.93
C ASP A 120 37.36 -3.58 3.04
N LEU A 121 36.77 -3.17 4.15
CA LEU A 121 36.51 -4.01 5.32
C LEU A 121 35.03 -4.42 5.44
N GLY A 122 34.16 -3.95 4.54
CA GLY A 122 32.75 -4.31 4.47
C GLY A 122 31.81 -3.12 4.39
N ALA A 123 30.62 -3.36 3.85
CA ALA A 123 29.57 -2.36 3.73
C ALA A 123 28.91 -2.04 5.08
N ILE A 124 28.54 -0.78 5.28
CA ILE A 124 27.64 -0.31 6.33
C ILE A 124 26.23 -0.44 5.78
N THR A 125 25.55 -1.52 6.16
CA THR A 125 24.21 -1.84 5.68
C THR A 125 23.13 -1.53 6.70
N SER A 126 22.03 -0.97 6.21
CA SER A 126 20.84 -0.61 6.98
C SER A 126 19.64 -1.43 6.52
N ILE A 127 19.06 -2.17 7.46
CA ILE A 127 17.80 -2.90 7.25
C ILE A 127 16.55 -2.04 7.51
N GLY A 128 16.72 -0.87 8.14
CA GLY A 128 15.64 0.02 8.56
C GLY A 128 16.18 1.15 9.43
N SER A 129 15.28 1.99 9.95
CA SER A 129 15.66 3.06 10.87
C SER A 129 16.13 2.50 12.21
N LEU A 130 16.88 3.29 12.98
CA LEU A 130 17.27 2.95 14.34
C LEU A 130 16.25 3.47 15.35
N PRO A 131 15.94 2.70 16.42
CA PRO A 131 15.24 3.24 17.58
C PRO A 131 15.94 4.48 18.14
N LYS A 132 15.19 5.47 18.62
CA LYS A 132 15.74 6.70 19.19
C LYS A 132 16.68 6.43 20.38
N GLY A 133 17.72 7.25 20.51
CA GLY A 133 18.77 7.06 21.50
C GLY A 133 19.71 5.88 21.27
N SER A 134 19.69 5.26 20.08
CA SER A 134 20.66 4.20 19.73
C SER A 134 22.07 4.75 19.58
N SER A 135 23.06 3.88 19.79
CA SER A 135 24.47 4.16 19.50
C SER A 135 25.09 3.03 18.69
N ILE A 136 26.17 3.32 17.98
CA ILE A 136 26.90 2.33 17.18
C ILE A 136 28.33 2.26 17.68
N THR A 137 28.80 1.07 17.99
CA THR A 137 30.21 0.80 18.33
C THR A 137 30.89 0.21 17.11
N CYS A 138 31.88 0.91 16.54
CA CYS A 138 32.75 0.42 15.49
C CYS A 138 34.08 -0.04 16.08
N ARG A 139 34.50 -1.26 15.77
CA ARG A 139 35.78 -1.84 16.18
C ARG A 139 36.61 -2.21 14.97
N LEU A 140 37.89 -1.88 15.01
CA LEU A 140 38.91 -2.31 14.06
C LEU A 140 39.87 -3.25 14.80
N SER A 141 40.03 -4.46 14.29
CA SER A 141 40.88 -5.49 14.89
C SER A 141 41.76 -6.18 13.86
N SER A 142 42.83 -6.85 14.32
CA SER A 142 43.55 -7.82 13.50
C SER A 142 42.60 -8.91 13.03
N LYS A 143 42.64 -9.25 11.72
CA LYS A 143 41.73 -10.24 11.14
C LYS A 143 41.99 -11.65 11.70
N ASP A 144 43.26 -11.97 11.92
CA ASP A 144 43.69 -13.33 12.26
C ASP A 144 43.73 -13.59 13.78
N HIS A 145 43.90 -12.55 14.61
CA HIS A 145 44.06 -12.70 16.08
C HIS A 145 42.98 -12.00 16.90
N GLY A 146 42.25 -11.04 16.33
CA GLY A 146 41.19 -10.29 17.02
C GLY A 146 41.65 -9.15 17.91
N ASP A 147 42.95 -8.83 17.94
CA ASP A 147 43.52 -7.72 18.72
C ASP A 147 42.97 -6.38 18.24
N GLU A 148 42.43 -5.60 19.17
CA GLU A 148 41.75 -4.34 18.87
C GLU A 148 42.73 -3.18 18.67
N TYR A 149 42.63 -2.48 17.54
CA TYR A 149 43.43 -1.30 17.23
C TYR A 149 42.69 0.02 17.44
N GLN A 150 41.36 0.01 17.30
CA GLN A 150 40.51 1.18 17.47
C GLN A 150 39.08 0.76 17.82
N THR A 151 38.51 1.42 18.82
CA THR A 151 37.05 1.43 19.08
C THR A 151 36.52 2.86 19.01
N LEU A 152 35.40 3.04 18.32
CA LEU A 152 34.65 4.29 18.26
C LEU A 152 33.20 4.02 18.63
N VAL A 153 32.67 4.75 19.62
CA VAL A 153 31.25 4.71 19.98
C VAL A 153 30.59 5.99 19.50
N VAL A 154 29.58 5.87 18.64
CA VAL A 154 28.88 6.97 18.00
C VAL A 154 27.42 6.97 18.47
N PRO A 155 27.02 7.90 19.35
CA PRO A 155 25.61 8.16 19.61
C PRO A 155 24.94 8.69 18.35
N ILE A 156 23.84 8.07 17.92
CA ILE A 156 23.10 8.53 16.74
C ILE A 156 22.07 9.56 17.20
N LEU A 157 22.07 10.72 16.54
CA LEU A 157 21.11 11.78 16.83
C LEU A 157 19.72 11.35 16.36
N ASP A 158 18.67 11.75 17.10
CA ASP A 158 17.30 11.33 16.83
C ASP A 158 16.79 11.70 15.42
N ASP A 159 17.28 12.80 14.84
CA ASP A 159 16.99 13.26 13.49
C ASP A 159 17.85 12.56 12.40
N GLN A 160 18.84 11.77 12.82
CA GLN A 160 19.76 11.01 11.98
C GLN A 160 19.51 9.50 12.05
N CYS A 161 18.41 9.05 12.68
CA CYS A 161 18.08 7.62 12.83
C CYS A 161 17.47 6.97 11.58
N ASP A 162 17.06 7.75 10.58
CA ASP A 162 16.43 7.23 9.36
C ASP A 162 17.33 6.24 8.62
N ARG A 163 16.71 5.23 7.98
CA ARG A 163 17.38 4.12 7.29
C ARG A 163 18.44 4.54 6.27
N TYR A 164 18.34 5.75 5.68
CA TYR A 164 19.28 6.27 4.71
C TYR A 164 20.27 7.27 5.31
N THR A 165 19.92 7.91 6.42
CA THR A 165 20.74 8.98 7.02
C THR A 165 21.73 8.45 8.07
N TRP A 166 21.35 7.46 8.88
CA TRP A 166 22.24 6.94 9.92
C TRP A 166 23.55 6.35 9.37
N PRO A 167 23.59 5.63 8.21
CA PRO A 167 24.85 5.13 7.67
C PRO A 167 25.80 6.25 7.23
N ALA A 168 25.23 7.33 6.67
CA ALA A 168 25.99 8.50 6.27
C ALA A 168 26.51 9.27 7.51
N PHE A 169 25.68 9.40 8.53
CA PHE A 169 26.05 10.02 9.80
C PHE A 169 27.19 9.27 10.47
N LEU A 170 27.07 7.94 10.61
CA LEU A 170 28.14 7.08 11.11
C LEU A 170 29.43 7.26 10.31
N SER A 171 29.33 7.30 8.98
CA SER A 171 30.49 7.47 8.11
C SER A 171 31.19 8.82 8.32
N ARG A 172 30.42 9.90 8.48
CA ARG A 172 30.98 11.21 8.86
C ARG A 172 31.69 11.16 10.21
N SER A 173 31.05 10.59 11.24
CA SER A 173 31.66 10.48 12.57
C SER A 173 32.95 9.65 12.58
N ILE A 174 33.03 8.58 11.78
CA ILE A 174 34.27 7.80 11.61
C ILE A 174 35.37 8.64 10.98
N ASN A 175 35.06 9.39 9.91
CA ASN A 175 36.03 10.23 9.22
C ASN A 175 36.50 11.40 10.09
N GLU A 176 35.58 12.03 10.83
CA GLU A 176 35.88 13.13 11.78
C GLU A 176 36.77 12.67 12.95
N ALA A 177 36.63 11.41 13.40
CA ALA A 177 37.51 10.85 14.42
C ALA A 177 38.98 10.74 13.96
N GLY A 178 39.24 10.70 12.65
CA GLY A 178 40.57 10.87 12.05
C GLY A 178 41.59 9.77 12.37
N ASN A 179 41.16 8.60 12.84
CA ASN A 179 42.03 7.50 13.29
C ASN A 179 42.34 6.49 12.14
N LEU A 180 42.40 5.19 12.43
CA LEU A 180 42.74 4.11 11.48
C LEU A 180 41.57 3.67 10.59
N LEU A 181 40.34 4.10 10.89
CA LEU A 181 39.17 3.82 10.07
C LEU A 181 38.84 5.02 9.16
N ARG A 182 38.36 4.71 7.96
CA ARG A 182 37.62 5.65 7.09
C ARG A 182 36.31 5.01 6.67
N ALA A 183 35.33 5.83 6.31
CA ALA A 183 34.02 5.35 5.92
C ALA A 183 33.38 6.19 4.80
N GLY A 184 32.60 5.53 3.95
CA GLY A 184 31.93 6.15 2.81
C GLY A 184 32.31 5.48 1.48
N GLU A 185 31.96 6.12 0.38
CA GLU A 185 32.31 5.68 -0.97
C GLU A 185 33.62 6.33 -1.41
N LYS A 186 34.54 5.56 -2.02
CA LYS A 186 35.78 6.12 -2.56
C LYS A 186 35.47 7.08 -3.72
N ASN A 187 36.03 8.27 -3.66
CA ASN A 187 35.95 9.25 -4.74
C ASN A 187 37.34 9.42 -5.38
N GLU A 188 37.48 8.92 -6.62
CA GLU A 188 38.75 8.97 -7.35
C GLU A 188 39.16 10.38 -7.78
N SER A 189 38.22 11.33 -7.87
CA SER A 189 38.52 12.71 -8.25
C SER A 189 39.04 13.52 -7.07
N SER A 190 38.40 13.41 -5.90
CA SER A 190 38.82 14.13 -4.69
C SER A 190 39.85 13.38 -3.86
N LYS A 191 40.10 12.09 -4.15
CA LYS A 191 40.98 11.21 -3.37
C LYS A 191 40.57 11.12 -1.89
N THR A 192 39.26 11.07 -1.65
CA THR A 192 38.66 11.00 -0.31
C THR A 192 37.56 9.94 -0.22
N PHE A 193 37.06 9.71 1.00
CA PHE A 193 35.89 8.89 1.28
C PHE A 193 34.69 9.82 1.49
N VAL A 194 33.63 9.63 0.69
CA VAL A 194 32.44 10.49 0.69
C VAL A 194 31.28 9.74 1.34
N PRO A 195 30.79 10.19 2.50
CA PRO A 195 29.55 9.67 3.09
C PRO A 195 28.34 9.91 2.18
N ILE A 196 27.57 8.85 1.91
CA ILE A 196 26.40 8.88 1.03
C ILE A 196 25.13 8.57 1.82
N GLY A 197 24.06 9.34 1.62
CA GLY A 197 22.73 9.01 2.15
C GLY A 197 22.17 7.77 1.45
N SER A 198 22.49 6.59 1.96
CA SER A 198 22.17 5.29 1.35
C SER A 198 22.20 4.20 2.41
N SER A 199 21.33 3.20 2.25
CA SER A 199 21.28 2.04 3.12
C SER A 199 22.35 0.99 2.85
N TYR A 200 23.21 1.14 1.83
CA TYR A 200 24.20 0.12 1.47
C TYR A 200 25.50 0.63 0.82
N ARG A 201 25.56 1.89 0.35
CA ARG A 201 26.72 2.39 -0.43
C ARG A 201 27.94 2.77 0.39
N ASN A 202 27.80 2.97 1.69
CA ASN A 202 28.94 3.34 2.54
C ASN A 202 29.71 2.08 2.92
N HIS A 203 31.04 2.13 2.85
CA HIS A 203 31.92 1.04 3.25
C HIS A 203 32.85 1.48 4.38
N LEU A 204 33.27 0.54 5.22
CA LEU A 204 34.36 0.71 6.18
C LEU A 204 35.68 0.39 5.49
N TRP A 205 36.69 1.23 5.72
CA TRP A 205 38.00 1.11 5.12
C TRP A 205 39.08 1.13 6.20
N GLY A 206 40.06 0.25 6.04
CA GLY A 206 41.27 0.21 6.88
C GLY A 206 42.54 0.30 6.05
N PRO A 207 43.66 0.74 6.64
CA PRO A 207 44.93 0.86 5.93
C PRO A 207 45.46 -0.52 5.54
N SER A 208 46.07 -0.59 4.36
CA SER A 208 46.66 -1.81 3.80
C SER A 208 48.03 -2.07 4.42
N GLY A 209 48.53 -3.29 4.24
CA GLY A 209 49.85 -3.73 4.75
C GLY A 209 49.78 -4.71 5.91
N PHE A 210 48.61 -4.83 6.56
CA PHE A 210 48.32 -5.87 7.54
C PHE A 210 46.86 -6.33 7.43
N PRO A 211 46.54 -7.63 7.61
CA PRO A 211 45.16 -8.12 7.56
C PRO A 211 44.30 -7.55 8.70
N LEU A 212 43.42 -6.60 8.35
CA LEU A 212 42.49 -5.98 9.29
C LEU A 212 41.05 -6.46 9.04
N SER A 213 40.22 -6.34 10.07
CA SER A 213 38.78 -6.53 10.00
C SER A 213 38.07 -5.44 10.79
N ALA A 214 36.90 -5.02 10.32
CA ALA A 214 36.06 -4.06 11.03
C ALA A 214 34.69 -4.67 11.30
N GLN A 215 34.13 -4.33 12.46
CA GLN A 215 32.76 -4.69 12.84
C GLN A 215 32.07 -3.45 13.40
N TYR A 216 30.77 -3.35 13.17
CA TYR A 216 29.93 -2.38 13.86
C TYR A 216 28.77 -3.08 14.55
N GLN A 217 28.46 -2.64 15.77
CA GLN A 217 27.39 -3.17 16.58
C GLN A 217 26.46 -2.03 17.01
N VAL A 218 25.16 -2.21 16.78
CA VAL A 218 24.15 -1.28 17.27
C VAL A 218 23.81 -1.64 18.72
N SER A 219 23.84 -0.65 19.59
CA SER A 219 23.39 -0.72 20.98
C SER A 219 22.13 0.12 21.13
N LEU A 220 21.06 -0.52 21.60
CA LEU A 220 19.77 0.15 21.82
C LEU A 220 19.73 0.85 23.18
N SER A 221 18.93 1.91 23.26
CA SER A 221 18.68 2.61 24.51
C SER A 221 17.87 1.75 25.48
N ASN A 222 18.04 1.99 26.79
CA ASN A 222 17.23 1.29 27.80
C ASN A 222 15.73 1.53 27.61
N SER A 223 15.34 2.72 27.13
CA SER A 223 13.93 3.02 26.83
C SER A 223 13.40 2.15 25.68
N ALA A 224 14.18 1.96 24.61
CA ALA A 224 13.82 1.05 23.54
C ALA A 224 13.66 -0.40 24.05
N LEU A 225 14.54 -0.88 24.94
CA LEU A 225 14.41 -2.24 25.51
C LEU A 225 13.18 -2.41 26.40
N VAL A 226 12.81 -1.37 27.16
CA VAL A 226 11.56 -1.33 27.94
C VAL A 226 10.34 -1.34 27.02
N SER A 227 10.34 -0.52 25.97
CA SER A 227 9.26 -0.49 24.97
C SER A 227 9.12 -1.84 24.26
N ALA A 228 10.21 -2.45 23.81
CA ALA A 228 10.20 -3.79 23.21
C ALA A 228 9.63 -4.86 24.16
N SER A 229 9.94 -4.77 25.46
CA SER A 229 9.38 -5.68 26.46
C SER A 229 7.86 -5.52 26.61
N SER A 230 7.37 -4.27 26.65
CA SER A 230 5.93 -3.97 26.70
C SER A 230 5.19 -4.45 25.44
N ILE A 231 5.80 -4.23 24.27
CA ILE A 231 5.27 -4.68 22.97
C ILE A 231 5.19 -6.21 22.94
N TYR A 232 6.23 -6.91 23.41
CA TYR A 232 6.23 -8.37 23.47
C TYR A 232 5.04 -8.92 24.29
N GLU A 233 4.80 -8.39 25.49
CA GLU A 233 3.69 -8.83 26.34
C GLU A 233 2.32 -8.52 25.72
N SER A 234 2.18 -7.33 25.14
CA SER A 234 0.95 -6.88 24.47
C SER A 234 0.67 -7.74 23.23
N LEU A 235 1.69 -8.03 22.43
CA LEU A 235 1.58 -8.86 21.25
C LEU A 235 1.26 -10.31 21.62
N CYS A 236 1.92 -10.89 22.63
CA CYS A 236 1.58 -12.23 23.12
C CYS A 236 0.10 -12.31 23.54
N THR A 237 -0.39 -11.29 24.23
CA THR A 237 -1.82 -11.21 24.62
C THR A 237 -2.73 -11.12 23.40
N GLN A 238 -2.38 -10.30 22.40
CA GLN A 238 -3.15 -10.13 21.16
C GLN A 238 -3.19 -11.40 20.31
N VAL A 239 -2.07 -12.13 20.19
CA VAL A 239 -1.97 -13.31 19.31
C VAL A 239 -2.41 -14.61 19.96
N MET A 240 -2.60 -14.63 21.28
CA MET A 240 -3.09 -15.79 22.00
C MET A 240 -4.47 -16.20 21.49
N VAL A 241 -4.69 -17.50 21.29
CA VAL A 241 -6.02 -18.06 20.97
C VAL A 241 -6.62 -18.70 22.21
N LYS A 242 -7.93 -18.99 22.18
CA LYS A 242 -8.60 -19.70 23.26
C LYS A 242 -7.88 -21.04 23.51
N PRO A 243 -7.31 -21.26 24.71
CA PRO A 243 -6.58 -22.49 24.99
C PRO A 243 -7.55 -23.68 25.12
N PRO A 244 -7.16 -24.86 24.63
CA PRO A 244 -7.91 -26.10 24.83
C PRO A 244 -7.79 -26.57 26.30
N THR A 245 -8.64 -27.52 26.70
CA THR A 245 -8.45 -28.21 27.98
C THR A 245 -7.27 -29.19 27.89
N SER A 246 -6.67 -29.56 29.02
CA SER A 246 -5.61 -30.57 29.04
C SER A 246 -6.05 -31.90 28.43
N GLN A 247 -7.31 -32.32 28.61
CA GLN A 247 -7.81 -33.56 27.99
C GLN A 247 -7.79 -33.50 26.46
N VAL A 248 -8.05 -32.33 25.86
CA VAL A 248 -7.99 -32.14 24.41
C VAL A 248 -6.54 -32.20 23.94
N ILE A 249 -5.62 -31.56 24.67
CA ILE A 249 -4.18 -31.61 24.37
C ILE A 249 -3.67 -33.07 24.45
N ASP A 250 -3.97 -33.78 25.53
CA ASP A 250 -3.60 -35.19 25.72
C ASP A 250 -4.15 -36.07 24.59
N GLY A 251 -5.36 -35.78 24.13
CA GLY A 251 -5.99 -36.45 22.99
C GLY A 251 -5.20 -36.26 21.70
N TRP A 252 -4.75 -35.04 21.39
CA TRP A 252 -3.91 -34.77 20.22
C TRP A 252 -2.51 -35.37 20.35
N LEU A 253 -1.93 -35.36 21.55
CA LEU A 253 -0.59 -35.87 21.80
C LEU A 253 -0.51 -37.41 21.87
N LYS A 254 -1.64 -38.11 21.86
CA LYS A 254 -1.67 -39.57 21.78
C LYS A 254 -1.01 -40.04 20.48
N GLY A 255 0.09 -40.79 20.61
CA GLY A 255 0.87 -41.28 19.48
C GLY A 255 1.72 -40.22 18.78
N PHE A 256 1.89 -39.04 19.39
CA PHE A 256 2.78 -38.00 18.88
C PHE A 256 4.22 -38.48 18.85
N VAL A 257 4.87 -38.35 17.70
CA VAL A 257 6.27 -38.77 17.52
C VAL A 257 6.96 -37.92 16.47
N GLY A 258 8.19 -37.47 16.75
CA GLY A 258 9.01 -36.72 15.80
C GLY A 258 8.38 -35.41 15.31
N GLY A 259 7.64 -34.70 16.18
CA GLY A 259 6.96 -33.47 15.83
C GLY A 259 5.62 -33.63 15.10
N LYS A 260 5.10 -34.86 14.96
CA LYS A 260 3.87 -35.14 14.20
C LYS A 260 2.72 -35.59 15.10
N PHE A 261 1.52 -35.10 14.82
CA PHE A 261 0.27 -35.62 15.37
C PHE A 261 -0.16 -36.86 14.59
N GLN A 262 -0.52 -37.96 15.28
CA GLN A 262 -0.76 -39.26 14.66
C GLN A 262 -1.96 -39.27 13.70
N ASP A 263 -2.96 -38.44 13.97
CA ASP A 263 -4.22 -38.37 13.23
C ASP A 263 -4.18 -37.48 11.99
N LEU A 264 -3.05 -36.81 11.73
CA LEU A 264 -2.86 -35.97 10.54
C LEU A 264 -2.08 -36.71 9.46
N SER A 265 -2.55 -36.61 8.21
CA SER A 265 -1.83 -37.10 7.03
C SER A 265 -0.95 -36.00 6.47
N TYR A 266 0.37 -36.16 6.62
CA TYR A 266 1.33 -35.13 6.20
C TYR A 266 1.68 -35.25 4.71
N PRO A 267 1.87 -34.13 4.00
CA PRO A 267 2.34 -34.14 2.62
C PRO A 267 3.73 -34.78 2.48
N VAL A 268 4.02 -35.31 1.29
CA VAL A 268 5.33 -35.86 0.96
C VAL A 268 6.37 -34.74 0.93
N ALA A 269 7.50 -34.96 1.61
CA ALA A 269 8.59 -33.99 1.63
C ALA A 269 9.16 -33.74 0.22
N GLY A 270 9.50 -32.48 -0.08
CA GLY A 270 10.09 -32.08 -1.37
C GLY A 270 9.09 -31.87 -2.52
N THR A 271 7.83 -32.25 -2.37
CA THR A 271 6.78 -31.97 -3.38
C THR A 271 5.96 -30.73 -3.04
N PRO A 272 5.57 -29.89 -4.01
CA PRO A 272 4.65 -28.78 -3.77
C PRO A 272 3.31 -29.28 -3.21
N VAL A 273 2.89 -28.68 -2.11
CA VAL A 273 1.65 -28.98 -1.39
C VAL A 273 0.50 -28.16 -1.97
N SER A 274 -0.51 -28.83 -2.52
CA SER A 274 -1.75 -28.20 -2.98
C SER A 274 -2.82 -28.14 -1.90
N ASP A 275 -3.00 -29.23 -1.13
CA ASP A 275 -3.87 -29.26 0.04
C ASP A 275 -3.05 -28.98 1.31
N VAL A 276 -3.21 -27.76 1.82
CA VAL A 276 -2.51 -27.29 3.02
C VAL A 276 -3.30 -27.57 4.31
N THR A 277 -4.49 -28.18 4.23
CA THR A 277 -5.36 -28.40 5.40
C THR A 277 -4.65 -29.11 6.55
N PRO A 278 -3.89 -30.21 6.34
CA PRO A 278 -3.18 -30.88 7.42
C PRO A 278 -2.10 -30.00 8.07
N LEU A 279 -1.47 -29.09 7.29
CA LEU A 279 -0.45 -28.17 7.79
C LEU A 279 -1.08 -27.05 8.62
N ILE A 280 -2.23 -26.52 8.20
CA ILE A 280 -3.02 -25.56 8.98
C ILE A 280 -3.42 -26.19 10.32
N THR A 281 -4.05 -27.35 10.31
CA THR A 281 -4.47 -28.04 11.55
C THR A 281 -3.29 -28.35 12.47
N HIS A 282 -2.14 -28.75 11.91
CA HIS A 282 -0.93 -28.97 12.69
C HIS A 282 -0.49 -27.70 13.43
N LEU A 283 -0.39 -26.56 12.73
CA LEU A 283 0.04 -25.31 13.35
C LEU A 283 -1.01 -24.70 14.27
N GLU A 284 -2.31 -24.87 13.99
CA GLU A 284 -3.40 -24.46 14.89
C GLU A 284 -3.31 -25.18 16.23
N ARG A 285 -3.11 -26.50 16.23
CA ARG A 285 -2.90 -27.28 17.46
C ARG A 285 -1.65 -26.83 18.20
N THR A 286 -0.55 -26.62 17.49
CA THR A 286 0.70 -26.12 18.08
C THR A 286 0.49 -24.74 18.72
N LEU A 287 -0.21 -23.82 18.06
CA LEU A 287 -0.54 -22.48 18.57
C LEU A 287 -1.48 -22.56 19.80
N GLN A 288 -2.44 -23.47 19.79
CA GLN A 288 -3.36 -23.71 20.90
C GLN A 288 -2.64 -24.27 22.14
N ILE A 289 -1.71 -25.21 21.96
CA ILE A 289 -0.85 -25.71 23.04
C ILE A 289 0.06 -24.59 23.54
N ALA A 290 0.67 -23.80 22.65
CA ALA A 290 1.48 -22.64 23.02
C ALA A 290 0.67 -21.61 23.83
N SER A 291 -0.58 -21.36 23.45
CA SER A 291 -1.50 -20.48 24.19
C SER A 291 -1.84 -21.03 25.58
N TYR A 292 -2.08 -22.34 25.68
CA TYR A 292 -2.26 -23.01 26.97
C TYR A 292 -1.04 -22.84 27.86
N LEU A 293 0.16 -23.04 27.32
CA LEU A 293 1.43 -22.92 28.06
C LEU A 293 1.67 -21.47 28.53
N TYR A 294 1.46 -20.48 27.66
CA TYR A 294 1.72 -19.07 27.95
C TYR A 294 0.98 -18.54 29.19
N GLN A 295 -0.24 -19.04 29.43
CA GLN A 295 -1.11 -18.62 30.54
C GLN A 295 -0.65 -19.13 31.92
N GLN A 296 0.31 -20.04 31.96
CA GLN A 296 0.60 -20.78 33.18
C GLN A 296 1.77 -20.14 33.93
N THR A 297 1.65 -20.14 35.26
CA THR A 297 2.54 -19.43 36.19
C THR A 297 3.46 -20.36 37.00
N SER A 298 3.27 -21.68 36.87
CA SER A 298 3.86 -22.76 37.68
C SER A 298 4.65 -23.74 36.79
N PRO A 299 5.40 -24.75 37.31
CA PRO A 299 6.16 -25.67 36.46
C PRO A 299 5.20 -26.42 35.54
N LEU A 300 5.14 -25.89 34.32
CA LEU A 300 4.30 -26.31 33.24
C LEU A 300 4.53 -27.79 32.90
N PRO A 301 3.55 -28.51 32.33
CA PRO A 301 3.79 -29.86 31.85
C PRO A 301 4.92 -29.81 30.83
N VAL A 302 6.13 -30.18 31.27
CA VAL A 302 7.36 -30.10 30.46
C VAL A 302 7.18 -30.87 29.15
N ASP A 303 6.39 -31.95 29.19
CA ASP A 303 6.05 -32.71 27.99
C ASP A 303 5.28 -31.87 26.96
N TYR A 304 4.26 -31.10 27.35
CA TYR A 304 3.53 -30.25 26.39
C TYR A 304 4.43 -29.21 25.73
N GLN A 305 5.33 -28.61 26.52
CA GLN A 305 6.33 -27.67 26.00
C GLN A 305 7.26 -28.33 24.99
N VAL A 306 7.83 -29.49 25.33
CA VAL A 306 8.72 -30.25 24.44
C VAL A 306 7.99 -30.63 23.16
N LYS A 307 6.75 -31.12 23.25
CA LYS A 307 5.97 -31.56 22.08
C LYS A 307 5.55 -30.39 21.19
N ALA A 308 5.18 -29.24 21.75
CA ALA A 308 4.88 -28.04 20.98
C ALA A 308 6.12 -27.48 20.27
N PHE A 309 7.28 -27.50 20.94
CA PHE A 309 8.56 -27.15 20.34
C PHE A 309 8.93 -28.11 19.19
N GLU A 310 8.86 -29.43 19.43
CA GLU A 310 9.11 -30.45 18.40
C GLU A 310 8.18 -30.31 17.19
N ALA A 311 6.90 -29.99 17.42
CA ALA A 311 5.93 -29.75 16.35
C ALA A 311 6.33 -28.54 15.48
N LEU A 312 6.64 -27.41 16.12
CA LEU A 312 7.04 -26.19 15.42
C LEU A 312 8.33 -26.39 14.62
N VAL A 313 9.34 -27.01 15.24
CA VAL A 313 10.63 -27.30 14.61
C VAL A 313 10.47 -28.31 13.47
N PHE A 314 9.63 -29.33 13.63
CA PHE A 314 9.31 -30.26 12.55
C PHE A 314 8.75 -29.52 11.34
N PHE A 315 7.73 -28.68 11.52
CA PHE A 315 7.14 -27.91 10.43
C PHE A 315 8.18 -27.05 9.71
N ALA A 316 9.00 -26.30 10.46
CA ALA A 316 10.03 -25.43 9.90
C ALA A 316 11.13 -26.22 9.16
N ALA A 317 11.54 -27.38 9.70
CA ALA A 317 12.55 -28.24 9.09
C ALA A 317 12.09 -28.90 7.78
N GLN A 318 10.78 -29.15 7.63
CA GLN A 318 10.25 -29.68 6.37
C GLN A 318 10.29 -28.67 5.23
N ASP A 319 10.26 -27.37 5.54
CA ASP A 319 10.27 -26.27 4.58
C ASP A 319 9.32 -26.50 3.39
N TYR A 320 8.05 -26.83 3.71
CA TYR A 320 7.05 -27.19 2.71
C TYR A 320 6.90 -26.08 1.67
N ARG A 321 7.00 -26.46 0.39
CA ARG A 321 6.61 -25.61 -0.74
C ARG A 321 5.12 -25.77 -0.98
N THR A 322 4.42 -24.68 -1.27
CA THR A 322 2.99 -24.71 -1.60
C THR A 322 2.77 -24.30 -3.05
N THR A 323 1.73 -24.83 -3.70
CA THR A 323 1.39 -24.45 -5.09
C THR A 323 0.94 -22.99 -5.17
N ASN A 324 0.25 -22.49 -4.14
CA ASN A 324 -0.01 -21.08 -3.92
C ASN A 324 0.96 -20.54 -2.86
N TRP A 325 1.84 -19.62 -3.26
CA TRP A 325 2.88 -19.02 -2.41
C TRP A 325 2.30 -18.37 -1.15
N TRP A 326 1.08 -17.81 -1.22
CA TRP A 326 0.43 -17.11 -0.11
C TRP A 326 0.34 -17.98 1.15
N TYR A 327 0.05 -19.29 1.00
CA TYR A 327 -0.02 -20.18 2.16
C TYR A 327 1.32 -20.31 2.88
N ARG A 328 2.43 -20.47 2.16
CA ARG A 328 3.75 -20.61 2.77
C ARG A 328 4.20 -19.31 3.42
N ASN A 329 4.11 -18.20 2.69
CA ASN A 329 4.71 -16.93 3.09
C ASN A 329 3.83 -16.10 4.04
N ILE A 330 2.52 -16.36 4.07
CA ILE A 330 1.54 -15.59 4.88
C ILE A 330 0.74 -16.52 5.79
N GLY A 331 -0.12 -17.39 5.23
CA GLY A 331 -1.11 -18.14 6.01
C GLY A 331 -0.49 -19.02 7.11
N LEU A 332 0.42 -19.92 6.72
CA LEU A 332 1.14 -20.81 7.65
C LEU A 332 2.18 -20.05 8.46
N ALA A 333 2.83 -19.03 7.87
CA ALA A 333 3.82 -18.20 8.57
C ALA A 333 3.20 -17.44 9.76
N LYS A 334 1.97 -16.91 9.62
CA LYS A 334 1.19 -16.30 10.72
C LYS A 334 1.02 -17.28 11.88
N LEU A 335 0.57 -18.51 11.61
CA LEU A 335 0.34 -19.51 12.65
C LEU A 335 1.65 -19.94 13.33
N ALA A 336 2.67 -20.26 12.55
CA ALA A 336 3.97 -20.70 13.05
C ALA A 336 4.66 -19.59 13.87
N GLY A 337 4.65 -18.34 13.38
CA GLY A 337 5.18 -17.17 14.08
C GLY A 337 4.54 -16.98 15.45
N ARG A 338 3.20 -17.00 15.51
CA ARG A 338 2.45 -16.83 16.77
C ARG A 338 2.75 -17.95 17.76
N ALA A 339 2.83 -19.19 17.30
CA ALA A 339 3.18 -20.33 18.15
C ALA A 339 4.60 -20.16 18.73
N GLY A 340 5.58 -19.81 17.89
CA GLY A 340 6.96 -19.56 18.31
C GLY A 340 7.06 -18.43 19.34
N LEU A 341 6.39 -17.30 19.08
CA LEU A 341 6.38 -16.15 19.98
C LEU A 341 5.88 -16.52 21.39
N LEU A 342 4.76 -17.24 21.48
CA LEU A 342 4.20 -17.66 22.77
C LEU A 342 5.09 -18.69 23.49
N LEU A 343 5.71 -19.60 22.75
CA LEU A 343 6.64 -20.59 23.32
C LEU A 343 7.94 -19.96 23.83
N ALA A 344 8.41 -18.87 23.22
CA ALA A 344 9.68 -18.22 23.56
C ALA A 344 9.78 -17.83 25.04
N LYS A 345 8.66 -17.50 25.70
CA LYS A 345 8.60 -17.20 27.15
C LYS A 345 9.12 -18.33 28.04
N HIS A 346 8.87 -19.57 27.64
CA HIS A 346 9.12 -20.73 28.50
C HIS A 346 10.28 -21.59 28.01
N LEU A 347 10.61 -21.55 26.72
CA LEU A 347 11.73 -22.29 26.14
C LEU A 347 13.08 -21.79 26.67
N LYS A 348 14.06 -22.69 26.68
CA LYS A 348 15.44 -22.34 27.00
C LYS A 348 16.00 -21.44 25.90
N GLN A 349 16.97 -20.62 26.28
CA GLN A 349 17.67 -19.74 25.37
C GLN A 349 18.24 -20.54 24.19
N GLN A 350 18.18 -19.96 22.99
CA GLN A 350 18.69 -20.51 21.73
C GLN A 350 17.92 -21.71 21.13
N GLU A 351 16.90 -22.28 21.80
CA GLU A 351 16.17 -23.45 21.28
C GLU A 351 15.51 -23.21 19.92
N LEU A 352 15.01 -22.00 19.64
CA LEU A 352 14.35 -21.66 18.36
C LEU A 352 15.32 -21.16 17.29
N MET A 353 16.57 -20.87 17.64
CA MET A 353 17.50 -20.10 16.81
C MET A 353 18.18 -20.93 15.71
N SER A 354 18.22 -22.26 15.85
CA SER A 354 18.89 -23.15 14.88
C SER A 354 18.06 -23.48 13.65
N ILE A 355 16.73 -23.62 13.80
CA ILE A 355 15.83 -24.09 12.74
C ILE A 355 14.69 -23.10 12.49
N PHE A 356 13.90 -22.78 13.52
CA PHE A 356 12.66 -22.03 13.35
C PHE A 356 12.91 -20.56 12.93
N ILE A 357 13.77 -19.83 13.64
CA ILE A 357 14.05 -18.42 13.30
C ILE A 357 14.70 -18.28 11.90
N PRO A 358 15.71 -19.06 11.51
CA PRO A 358 16.25 -19.02 10.14
C PRO A 358 15.22 -19.35 9.06
N TYR A 359 14.29 -20.28 9.34
CA TYR A 359 13.17 -20.56 8.45
C TYR A 359 12.26 -19.32 8.32
N ALA A 360 11.78 -18.76 9.43
CA ALA A 360 10.88 -17.60 9.43
C ALA A 360 11.49 -16.38 8.72
N MET A 361 12.76 -16.06 9.00
CA MET A 361 13.47 -14.95 8.37
C MET A 361 13.59 -15.13 6.85
N ARG A 362 13.87 -16.35 6.38
CA ARG A 362 14.04 -16.65 4.95
C ARG A 362 12.71 -16.67 4.21
N THR A 363 11.62 -17.09 4.85
CA THR A 363 10.31 -17.18 4.19
C THR A 363 9.56 -15.87 4.17
N THR A 364 9.67 -15.03 5.21
CA THR A 364 8.84 -13.84 5.33
C THR A 364 9.63 -12.69 5.94
N ASN A 365 10.02 -11.71 5.11
CA ASN A 365 10.75 -10.53 5.54
C ASN A 365 10.49 -9.33 4.62
N THR A 366 10.73 -8.11 5.11
CA THR A 366 10.45 -6.87 4.38
C THR A 366 11.62 -6.34 3.54
N TYR A 367 12.78 -6.98 3.57
CA TYR A 367 14.01 -6.48 2.93
C TYR A 367 14.46 -7.26 1.69
N SER A 368 13.98 -8.49 1.50
CA SER A 368 14.35 -9.37 0.38
C SER A 368 13.23 -9.55 -0.65
N PHE A 369 12.03 -9.10 -0.35
CA PHE A 369 10.87 -9.32 -1.21
C PHE A 369 10.22 -8.00 -1.65
N THR A 370 9.52 -8.06 -2.79
CA THR A 370 8.95 -6.90 -3.50
C THR A 370 7.42 -6.88 -3.43
N GLN A 371 6.80 -7.42 -2.37
CA GLN A 371 5.35 -7.33 -2.21
C GLN A 371 4.91 -5.87 -2.05
N THR A 372 3.64 -5.64 -2.35
CA THR A 372 2.95 -4.34 -2.27
C THR A 372 1.69 -4.50 -1.41
N GLY A 373 1.10 -3.37 -1.02
CA GLY A 373 -0.22 -3.31 -0.38
C GLY A 373 -0.39 -4.30 0.78
N ALA A 374 -1.50 -5.05 0.76
CA ALA A 374 -1.86 -5.97 1.83
C ALA A 374 -0.82 -7.07 2.07
N ASN A 375 -0.18 -7.57 1.00
CA ASN A 375 0.82 -8.61 1.10
C ASN A 375 2.08 -8.11 1.84
N LEU A 376 2.51 -6.86 1.59
CA LEU A 376 3.62 -6.26 2.31
C LEU A 376 3.27 -5.98 3.78
N ALA A 377 2.03 -5.55 4.05
CA ALA A 377 1.54 -5.37 5.41
C ALA A 377 1.55 -6.69 6.20
N ASP A 378 1.16 -7.80 5.55
CA ASP A 378 1.26 -9.14 6.11
C ASP A 378 2.71 -9.51 6.43
N PHE A 379 3.64 -9.26 5.51
CA PHE A 379 5.05 -9.54 5.71
C PHE A 379 5.64 -8.75 6.89
N ALA A 380 5.30 -7.46 7.00
CA ALA A 380 5.70 -6.63 8.12
C ALA A 380 5.12 -7.15 9.45
N SER A 381 3.83 -7.53 9.49
CA SER A 381 3.21 -8.07 10.70
C SER A 381 3.83 -9.41 11.16
N ILE A 382 4.18 -10.28 10.21
CA ILE A 382 4.85 -11.55 10.50
C ILE A 382 6.29 -11.31 10.96
N GLN A 383 6.97 -10.31 10.39
CA GLN A 383 8.30 -9.89 10.83
C GLN A 383 8.32 -9.30 12.24
N ILE A 384 7.30 -8.53 12.64
CA ILE A 384 7.11 -8.11 14.03
C ILE A 384 7.07 -9.33 14.96
N VAL A 385 6.30 -10.35 14.59
CA VAL A 385 6.14 -11.56 15.39
C VAL A 385 7.45 -12.35 15.51
N TRP A 386 8.10 -12.69 14.40
CA TRP A 386 9.33 -13.51 14.49
C TRP A 386 10.53 -12.74 15.05
N SER A 387 10.61 -11.42 14.86
CA SER A 387 11.72 -10.62 15.41
C SER A 387 11.67 -10.54 16.93
N LEU A 388 10.48 -10.36 17.52
CA LEU A 388 10.28 -10.41 18.97
C LEU A 388 10.48 -11.83 19.53
N CYS A 389 10.05 -12.86 18.78
CA CYS A 389 10.33 -14.25 19.12
C CYS A 389 11.85 -14.53 19.17
N ALA A 390 12.59 -14.09 18.15
CA ALA A 390 14.04 -14.22 18.07
C ALA A 390 14.73 -13.45 19.20
N TRP A 391 14.35 -12.19 19.43
CA TRP A 391 14.90 -11.37 20.51
C TRP A 391 14.72 -12.03 21.87
N LYS A 392 13.50 -12.49 22.21
CA LYS A 392 13.24 -13.15 23.50
C LYS A 392 13.98 -14.48 23.66
N ASN A 393 14.09 -15.29 22.61
CA ASN A 393 14.73 -16.60 22.73
C ASN A 393 16.27 -16.53 22.64
N SER A 394 16.83 -15.53 21.96
CA SER A 394 18.29 -15.35 21.83
C SER A 394 18.90 -14.44 22.91
N ASN A 395 18.12 -13.46 23.42
CA ASN A 395 18.62 -12.31 24.19
C ASN A 395 19.59 -11.42 23.39
N GLU A 396 19.41 -11.33 22.07
CA GLU A 396 20.19 -10.47 21.17
C GLU A 396 19.34 -9.29 20.67
N ASP A 397 19.71 -8.08 21.08
CA ASP A 397 18.95 -6.85 20.78
C ASP A 397 18.92 -6.48 19.29
N THR A 398 19.84 -7.02 18.49
CA THR A 398 19.90 -6.80 17.04
C THR A 398 18.62 -7.26 16.33
N TYR A 399 17.89 -8.25 16.87
CA TYR A 399 16.61 -8.67 16.29
C TYR A 399 15.53 -7.58 16.37
N LEU A 400 15.62 -6.64 17.33
CA LEU A 400 14.69 -5.51 17.43
C LEU A 400 14.86 -4.49 16.29
N LEU A 401 15.96 -4.54 15.53
CA LEU A 401 16.10 -3.73 14.32
C LEU A 401 15.10 -4.18 13.23
N TYR A 402 14.76 -5.47 13.16
CA TYR A 402 13.71 -5.98 12.25
C TYR A 402 12.31 -5.57 12.71
N LEU A 403 12.09 -5.45 14.02
CA LEU A 403 10.87 -4.88 14.59
C LEU A 403 10.71 -3.41 14.15
N ARG A 404 11.76 -2.59 14.30
CA ARG A 404 11.75 -1.18 13.86
C ARG A 404 11.54 -1.06 12.34
N ALA A 405 12.25 -1.87 11.55
CA ALA A 405 12.08 -1.90 10.09
C ALA A 405 10.64 -2.25 9.67
N SER A 406 9.96 -3.12 10.40
CA SER A 406 8.55 -3.46 10.12
C SER A 406 7.61 -2.30 10.45
N ALA A 407 7.85 -1.59 11.56
CA ALA A 407 7.08 -0.40 11.92
C ALA A 407 7.27 0.74 10.90
N ASP A 408 8.47 0.87 10.31
CA ASP A 408 8.73 1.80 9.21
C ASP A 408 7.90 1.43 7.97
N VAL A 409 7.94 0.16 7.55
CA VAL A 409 7.16 -0.32 6.40
C VAL A 409 5.67 -0.11 6.59
N LEU A 410 5.13 -0.40 7.78
CA LEU A 410 3.71 -0.13 8.08
C LEU A 410 3.39 1.37 8.08
N SER A 411 4.34 2.23 8.46
CA SER A 411 4.18 3.68 8.37
C SER A 411 4.17 4.16 6.92
N GLU A 412 5.05 3.62 6.08
CA GLU A 412 5.10 3.91 4.64
C GLU A 412 3.80 3.46 3.93
N LEU A 413 3.25 2.31 4.31
CA LEU A 413 2.00 1.77 3.78
C LEU A 413 0.75 2.60 4.12
N CYS A 414 0.83 3.55 5.06
CA CYS A 414 -0.25 4.52 5.31
C CYS A 414 -0.28 5.67 4.28
N MET A 415 0.76 5.80 3.46
CA MET A 415 0.90 6.91 2.51
C MET A 415 0.28 6.55 1.15
N PRO A 416 -0.21 7.56 0.39
CA PRO A 416 -0.62 7.34 -0.98
C PRO A 416 0.53 6.83 -1.86
N VAL A 417 0.23 5.89 -2.75
CA VAL A 417 1.14 5.40 -3.79
C VAL A 417 0.88 6.13 -5.10
N GLU A 418 1.93 6.34 -5.88
CA GLU A 418 1.82 6.90 -7.22
C GLU A 418 1.21 5.87 -8.19
N ARG A 419 0.32 6.30 -9.09
CA ARG A 419 -0.35 5.40 -10.04
C ARG A 419 0.64 4.64 -10.92
N ASN A 420 1.71 5.31 -11.36
CA ASN A 420 2.76 4.75 -12.21
C ASN A 420 4.08 4.52 -11.46
N GLY A 421 4.02 4.45 -10.12
CA GLY A 421 5.18 4.24 -9.26
C GLY A 421 5.64 2.78 -9.19
N ALA A 422 6.60 2.51 -8.30
CA ALA A 422 7.18 1.17 -8.10
C ALA A 422 6.15 0.11 -7.65
N GLN A 423 5.02 0.54 -7.08
CA GLN A 423 3.92 -0.30 -6.64
C GLN A 423 2.85 -0.48 -7.72
N HIS A 424 3.03 0.10 -8.91
CA HIS A 424 2.06 0.03 -10.02
C HIS A 424 0.64 0.49 -9.62
N GLY A 425 0.54 1.48 -8.73
CA GLY A 425 -0.72 1.98 -8.19
C GLY A 425 -1.42 1.03 -7.21
N GLU A 426 -0.76 -0.02 -6.72
CA GLU A 426 -1.31 -0.91 -5.69
C GLU A 426 -1.06 -0.35 -4.28
N GLY A 427 -2.13 -0.15 -3.53
CA GLY A 427 -2.12 0.52 -2.22
C GLY A 427 -3.14 1.63 -2.15
N ILE A 428 -2.89 2.58 -1.24
CA ILE A 428 -3.77 3.73 -1.00
C ILE A 428 -3.54 4.74 -2.13
N SER A 429 -4.60 5.21 -2.77
CA SER A 429 -4.55 6.28 -3.77
C SER A 429 -4.70 7.67 -3.12
N VAL A 430 -4.37 8.74 -3.84
CA VAL A 430 -4.47 10.12 -3.34
C VAL A 430 -5.90 10.57 -2.97
N ASP A 431 -6.92 9.88 -3.49
CA ASP A 431 -8.33 10.08 -3.13
C ASP A 431 -8.81 9.21 -1.95
N TYR A 432 -7.89 8.45 -1.34
CA TYR A 432 -8.07 7.49 -0.25
C TYR A 432 -8.83 6.21 -0.61
N SER A 433 -9.08 5.94 -1.89
CA SER A 433 -9.46 4.60 -2.35
C SER A 433 -8.26 3.66 -2.31
N ILE A 434 -8.47 2.35 -2.21
CA ILE A 434 -7.39 1.36 -2.17
C ILE A 434 -7.51 0.43 -3.36
N SER A 435 -6.41 0.25 -4.07
CA SER A 435 -6.32 -0.62 -5.24
C SER A 435 -5.39 -1.81 -5.02
N GLN A 436 -5.69 -2.94 -5.63
CA GLN A 436 -4.85 -4.14 -5.60
C GLN A 436 -5.15 -5.01 -6.82
N HIS A 437 -4.14 -5.74 -7.31
CA HIS A 437 -4.21 -6.56 -8.53
C HIS A 437 -4.51 -5.73 -9.77
N ASN A 438 -3.84 -4.58 -9.89
CA ASN A 438 -3.99 -3.72 -11.06
C ASN A 438 -3.59 -4.51 -12.31
N ALA A 439 -4.50 -4.60 -13.29
CA ALA A 439 -4.29 -5.39 -14.49
C ALA A 439 -3.46 -4.61 -15.51
N LEU A 440 -2.46 -5.25 -16.14
CA LEU A 440 -1.66 -4.60 -17.17
C LEU A 440 -2.38 -4.66 -18.53
N HIS A 441 -2.62 -3.50 -19.14
CA HIS A 441 -3.19 -3.37 -20.48
C HIS A 441 -2.40 -2.34 -21.30
N ASN A 442 -1.91 -2.73 -22.47
CA ASN A 442 -1.13 -1.86 -23.38
C ASN A 442 0.03 -1.09 -22.70
N GLY A 443 0.69 -1.72 -21.74
CA GLY A 443 1.81 -1.11 -21.00
C GLY A 443 1.41 -0.16 -19.87
N VAL A 444 0.11 -0.05 -19.56
CA VAL A 444 -0.43 0.76 -18.46
C VAL A 444 -1.17 -0.15 -17.48
N TYR A 445 -0.97 0.08 -16.18
CA TYR A 445 -1.72 -0.65 -15.14
C TYR A 445 -3.10 0.01 -14.93
N CYS A 446 -4.15 -0.77 -15.12
CA CYS A 446 -5.53 -0.36 -14.86
C CYS A 446 -5.87 -0.63 -13.39
N SER A 447 -6.25 0.42 -12.67
CA SER A 447 -6.57 0.39 -11.24
C SER A 447 -7.79 -0.47 -10.94
N GLN A 448 -7.66 -1.34 -9.94
CA GLN A 448 -8.72 -2.21 -9.47
C GLN A 448 -9.09 -1.88 -8.02
N LEU A 449 -10.29 -1.33 -7.84
CA LEU A 449 -10.82 -0.95 -6.53
C LEU A 449 -11.00 -2.16 -5.62
N TYR A 450 -10.39 -2.10 -4.43
CA TYR A 450 -10.33 -3.23 -3.50
C TYR A 450 -10.37 -2.87 -2.01
N SER A 451 -10.85 -1.67 -1.68
CA SER A 451 -10.90 -1.14 -0.30
C SER A 451 -11.62 -2.04 0.72
N GLY A 452 -12.59 -2.85 0.29
CA GLY A 452 -13.41 -3.70 1.16
C GLY A 452 -12.81 -5.06 1.50
N THR A 453 -11.72 -5.49 0.84
CA THR A 453 -11.06 -6.77 1.17
C THR A 453 -9.54 -6.66 1.25
N TYR A 454 -8.81 -6.50 0.15
CA TYR A 454 -7.36 -6.27 0.24
C TYR A 454 -7.05 -4.98 1.00
N GLY A 455 -7.85 -3.92 0.81
CA GLY A 455 -7.80 -2.76 1.69
C GLY A 455 -8.13 -3.08 3.14
N ALA A 456 -9.07 -3.99 3.39
CA ALA A 456 -9.37 -4.44 4.74
C ALA A 456 -8.23 -5.23 5.40
N GLU A 457 -7.54 -6.09 4.66
CA GLU A 457 -6.36 -6.80 5.14
C GLU A 457 -5.20 -5.82 5.38
N LEU A 458 -4.92 -4.91 4.44
CA LEU A 458 -3.90 -3.87 4.57
C LEU A 458 -4.10 -3.03 5.85
N LEU A 459 -5.26 -2.39 5.98
CA LEU A 459 -5.57 -1.52 7.12
C LEU A 459 -5.70 -2.32 8.42
N GLY A 460 -6.24 -3.54 8.35
CA GLY A 460 -6.30 -4.46 9.47
C GLY A 460 -4.91 -4.75 10.06
N ARG A 461 -3.93 -5.10 9.22
CA ARG A 461 -2.54 -5.36 9.67
C ARG A 461 -1.89 -4.12 10.29
N ILE A 462 -2.11 -2.95 9.69
CA ILE A 462 -1.59 -1.67 10.21
C ILE A 462 -2.18 -1.39 11.58
N LEU A 463 -3.51 -1.46 11.73
CA LEU A 463 -4.21 -1.13 12.98
C LEU A 463 -3.93 -2.15 14.08
N GLU A 464 -3.95 -3.45 13.78
CA GLU A 464 -3.59 -4.50 14.74
C GLU A 464 -2.16 -4.30 15.27
N SER A 465 -1.22 -3.94 14.38
CA SER A 465 0.17 -3.64 14.79
C SER A 465 0.25 -2.33 15.58
N MET A 466 -0.49 -1.30 15.18
CA MET A 466 -0.60 -0.03 15.91
C MET A 466 -1.08 -0.23 17.35
N ALA A 467 -1.95 -1.21 17.59
CA ALA A 467 -2.50 -1.49 18.93
C ALA A 467 -1.43 -1.96 19.93
N VAL A 468 -0.32 -2.54 19.45
CA VAL A 468 0.73 -3.12 20.30
C VAL A 468 2.04 -2.33 20.22
N LEU A 469 2.34 -1.72 19.08
CA LEU A 469 3.54 -0.90 18.89
C LEU A 469 3.46 0.39 19.70
N SER A 470 4.55 0.77 20.36
CA SER A 470 4.60 1.95 21.21
C SER A 470 5.99 2.60 21.24
N ASN A 471 6.02 3.89 21.60
CA ASN A 471 7.23 4.70 21.78
C ASN A 471 8.25 4.58 20.62
N GLU A 472 9.45 4.06 20.86
CA GLU A 472 10.54 3.93 19.88
C GLU A 472 10.21 3.01 18.70
N PHE A 473 9.17 2.18 18.81
CA PHE A 473 8.67 1.32 17.74
C PHE A 473 7.28 1.72 17.24
N ALA A 474 6.75 2.88 17.67
CA ALA A 474 5.47 3.38 17.19
C ALA A 474 5.53 3.74 15.69
N LEU A 475 4.36 3.67 15.05
CA LEU A 475 4.16 4.26 13.73
C LEU A 475 4.40 5.78 13.81
N THR A 476 4.82 6.37 12.69
CA THR A 476 5.12 7.81 12.66
C THR A 476 3.84 8.64 12.83
N SER A 477 3.95 9.84 13.39
CA SER A 477 2.79 10.73 13.54
C SER A 477 2.17 11.14 12.19
N LEU A 478 2.96 11.17 11.11
CA LEU A 478 2.44 11.39 9.76
C LEU A 478 1.58 10.19 9.32
N ALA A 479 2.10 8.97 9.45
CA ALA A 479 1.37 7.76 9.10
C ALA A 479 0.04 7.64 9.85
N LEU A 480 0.01 7.98 11.14
CA LEU A 480 -1.21 7.97 11.95
C LEU A 480 -2.25 8.99 11.46
N ARG A 481 -1.83 10.20 11.09
CA ARG A 481 -2.75 11.21 10.53
C ARG A 481 -3.31 10.78 9.18
N GLU A 482 -2.47 10.23 8.30
CA GLU A 482 -2.94 9.75 7.00
C GLU A 482 -3.85 8.53 7.15
N LEU A 483 -3.55 7.61 8.07
CA LEU A 483 -4.41 6.46 8.37
C LEU A 483 -5.83 6.89 8.82
N ILE A 484 -5.95 7.95 9.63
CA ILE A 484 -7.24 8.53 9.99
C ILE A 484 -7.99 8.99 8.74
N LYS A 485 -7.33 9.72 7.84
CA LYS A 485 -7.95 10.19 6.60
C LYS A 485 -8.36 9.02 5.70
N VAL A 486 -7.59 7.95 5.64
CA VAL A 486 -7.94 6.78 4.81
C VAL A 486 -9.21 6.10 5.34
N VAL A 487 -9.32 5.94 6.65
CA VAL A 487 -10.53 5.35 7.27
C VAL A 487 -11.74 6.28 7.11
N VAL A 488 -11.58 7.59 7.35
CA VAL A 488 -12.67 8.57 7.33
C VAL A 488 -13.08 8.97 5.91
N ASN A 489 -12.12 9.38 5.08
CA ASN A 489 -12.36 9.88 3.73
C ASN A 489 -12.35 8.78 2.64
N GLY A 490 -11.89 7.57 2.97
CA GLY A 490 -11.95 6.39 2.12
C GLY A 490 -13.06 5.44 2.57
N ASN A 491 -12.69 4.45 3.37
CA ASN A 491 -13.54 3.32 3.77
C ASN A 491 -14.91 3.72 4.36
N GLY A 492 -15.00 4.81 5.12
CA GLY A 492 -16.25 5.28 5.73
C GLY A 492 -17.38 5.61 4.74
N TRP A 493 -17.03 5.88 3.47
CA TRP A 493 -17.98 6.11 2.37
C TRP A 493 -18.45 4.83 1.68
N MET A 494 -17.78 3.70 1.93
CA MET A 494 -17.95 2.44 1.20
C MET A 494 -18.80 1.42 1.96
N GLY A 495 -19.46 1.86 3.04
CA GLY A 495 -20.39 1.05 3.82
C GLY A 495 -21.59 1.86 4.31
N PHE A 496 -22.73 1.19 4.41
CA PHE A 496 -24.01 1.76 4.84
C PHE A 496 -24.88 0.66 5.46
N ALA A 497 -25.54 0.98 6.57
CA ALA A 497 -26.40 0.06 7.32
C ALA A 497 -25.73 -1.30 7.58
N ARG A 498 -24.45 -1.28 7.99
CA ARG A 498 -23.55 -2.44 8.23
C ARG A 498 -23.04 -3.18 7.00
N HIS A 499 -23.49 -2.86 5.79
CA HIS A 499 -23.12 -3.58 4.58
C HIS A 499 -22.10 -2.79 3.78
N LEU A 500 -21.15 -3.49 3.17
CA LEU A 500 -20.19 -2.90 2.23
C LEU A 500 -20.74 -2.93 0.81
N ASP A 501 -20.31 -1.94 0.03
CA ASP A 501 -20.50 -1.96 -1.42
C ASP A 501 -19.79 -3.16 -2.07
N PHE A 502 -20.40 -3.75 -3.10
CA PHE A 502 -19.81 -4.85 -3.84
C PHE A 502 -18.63 -4.42 -4.71
N HIS A 503 -18.62 -3.19 -5.24
CA HIS A 503 -17.52 -2.75 -6.12
C HIS A 503 -16.18 -2.71 -5.39
N VAL A 504 -16.17 -2.51 -4.07
CA VAL A 504 -14.95 -2.49 -3.26
C VAL A 504 -14.48 -3.88 -2.80
N CYS A 505 -15.27 -4.93 -3.09
CA CYS A 505 -15.03 -6.28 -2.61
C CYS A 505 -14.29 -7.18 -3.62
N GLY A 506 -14.09 -6.73 -4.86
CA GLY A 506 -13.51 -7.52 -5.95
C GLY A 506 -14.14 -8.92 -6.04
N ARG A 507 -13.32 -9.98 -6.14
CA ARG A 507 -13.84 -11.35 -6.28
C ARG A 507 -14.61 -11.86 -5.05
N ALA A 508 -14.47 -11.21 -3.89
CA ALA A 508 -15.17 -11.61 -2.67
C ALA A 508 -16.67 -11.33 -2.69
N ILE A 509 -17.19 -10.63 -3.71
CA ILE A 509 -18.64 -10.56 -3.98
C ILE A 509 -19.28 -11.97 -4.05
N SER A 510 -18.49 -12.97 -4.45
CA SER A 510 -18.91 -14.37 -4.51
C SER A 510 -18.88 -15.11 -3.16
N ARG A 511 -18.54 -14.43 -2.06
CA ARG A 511 -18.48 -14.99 -0.69
C ARG A 511 -19.67 -14.55 0.19
N GLY A 512 -20.58 -13.75 -0.35
CA GLY A 512 -21.64 -13.08 0.40
C GLY A 512 -21.38 -11.59 0.59
N VAL A 513 -22.35 -10.87 1.17
CA VAL A 513 -22.17 -9.45 1.50
C VAL A 513 -21.21 -9.33 2.67
N LEU A 514 -20.19 -8.49 2.51
CA LEU A 514 -19.24 -8.20 3.58
C LEU A 514 -19.80 -7.10 4.49
N MET A 515 -19.54 -7.24 5.78
CA MET A 515 -20.04 -6.32 6.79
C MET A 515 -19.01 -5.24 7.10
N SER A 516 -19.44 -3.99 7.26
CA SER A 516 -18.59 -2.86 7.62
C SER A 516 -18.27 -2.77 9.12
N THR A 517 -18.68 -3.76 9.92
CA THR A 517 -18.59 -3.72 11.40
C THR A 517 -17.16 -3.55 11.93
N TYR A 518 -16.16 -4.01 11.17
CA TYR A 518 -14.76 -3.84 11.57
C TYR A 518 -14.30 -2.38 11.49
N TYR A 519 -14.96 -1.52 10.69
CA TYR A 519 -14.68 -0.08 10.67
C TYR A 519 -14.95 0.58 12.04
N ALA A 520 -15.93 0.10 12.80
CA ALA A 520 -16.18 0.61 14.15
C ALA A 520 -14.99 0.34 15.09
N ASN A 521 -14.39 -0.85 14.99
CA ASN A 521 -13.21 -1.19 15.79
C ASN A 521 -12.01 -0.33 15.42
N TRP A 522 -11.77 -0.13 14.13
CA TRP A 522 -10.73 0.75 13.65
C TRP A 522 -10.92 2.19 14.13
N ALA A 523 -12.14 2.71 14.00
CA ALA A 523 -12.46 4.06 14.43
C ALA A 523 -12.25 4.25 15.94
N ARG A 524 -12.59 3.26 16.77
CA ARG A 524 -12.29 3.27 18.21
C ARG A 524 -10.80 3.34 18.52
N MET A 525 -9.98 2.65 17.72
CA MET A 525 -8.52 2.65 17.90
C MET A 525 -7.91 4.00 17.50
N LEU A 526 -8.51 4.69 16.53
CA LEU A 526 -8.04 5.97 16.03
C LEU A 526 -8.56 7.18 16.82
N LEU A 527 -9.71 7.06 17.49
CA LEU A 527 -10.31 8.14 18.28
C LEU A 527 -9.36 8.84 19.27
N PRO A 528 -8.52 8.12 20.06
CA PRO A 528 -7.64 8.75 21.04
C PRO A 528 -6.55 9.66 20.44
N ILE A 529 -6.22 9.47 19.16
CA ILE A 529 -5.13 10.17 18.46
C ILE A 529 -5.63 11.15 17.40
N ALA A 530 -6.94 11.21 17.17
CA ALA A 530 -7.56 12.11 16.20
C ALA A 530 -7.69 13.54 16.72
N ASP A 531 -7.70 14.50 15.80
CA ASP A 531 -8.11 15.89 16.08
C ASP A 531 -9.64 15.99 16.24
N GLU A 532 -10.13 17.17 16.65
CA GLU A 532 -11.55 17.39 16.97
C GLU A 532 -12.49 17.20 15.77
N GLU A 533 -12.03 17.50 14.55
CA GLU A 533 -12.84 17.29 13.34
C GLU A 533 -12.97 15.79 13.05
N ASN A 534 -11.85 15.07 13.04
CA ASN A 534 -11.83 13.65 12.78
C ASN A 534 -12.51 12.85 13.90
N LYS A 535 -12.48 13.29 15.16
CA LYS A 535 -13.23 12.64 16.25
C LYS A 535 -14.73 12.58 15.98
N LYS A 536 -15.30 13.63 15.38
CA LYS A 536 -16.73 13.64 15.01
C LYS A 536 -17.01 12.61 13.92
N ALA A 537 -16.19 12.61 12.86
CA ALA A 537 -16.32 11.66 11.75
C ALA A 537 -16.14 10.20 12.20
N LEU A 538 -15.16 9.92 13.06
CA LEU A 538 -14.91 8.60 13.61
C LEU A 538 -16.05 8.14 14.54
N SER A 539 -16.59 9.04 15.37
CA SER A 539 -17.74 8.73 16.23
C SER A 539 -18.99 8.40 15.40
N GLU A 540 -19.22 9.15 14.33
CA GLU A 540 -20.28 8.86 13.38
C GLU A 540 -20.04 7.51 12.66
N LEU A 541 -18.81 7.24 12.22
CA LEU A 541 -18.45 5.96 11.56
C LEU A 541 -18.69 4.76 12.47
N ILE A 542 -18.38 4.84 13.78
CA ILE A 542 -18.67 3.78 14.75
C ILE A 542 -20.17 3.44 14.73
N ARG A 543 -21.02 4.46 14.88
CA ARG A 543 -22.47 4.32 14.92
C ARG A 543 -23.02 3.71 13.62
N ARG A 544 -22.60 4.24 12.47
CA ARG A 544 -23.02 3.77 11.13
C ARG A 544 -22.59 2.35 10.84
N ALA A 545 -21.35 2.00 11.16
CA ALA A 545 -20.82 0.64 10.99
C ALA A 545 -21.53 -0.40 11.87
N GLU A 546 -22.19 0.04 12.95
CA GLU A 546 -23.04 -0.79 13.81
C GLU A 546 -24.51 -0.82 13.37
N GLY A 547 -24.86 -0.06 12.33
CA GLY A 547 -26.14 -0.12 11.63
C GLY A 547 -27.13 0.98 11.98
N ASP A 548 -26.73 1.96 12.77
CA ASP A 548 -27.54 3.14 12.99
C ASP A 548 -27.18 4.21 11.94
N GLU A 549 -28.11 4.47 11.02
CA GLU A 549 -28.00 5.49 9.96
C GLU A 549 -28.93 6.70 10.22
N SER A 550 -29.44 6.85 11.46
CA SER A 550 -30.42 7.90 11.80
C SER A 550 -29.89 9.34 11.74
N ASN A 551 -28.56 9.55 11.80
CA ASN A 551 -27.95 10.88 11.79
C ASN A 551 -26.55 10.91 11.17
N ASN A 552 -26.47 11.09 9.85
CA ASN A 552 -25.22 11.01 9.08
C ASN A 552 -24.63 12.39 8.77
N GLN A 553 -24.30 13.22 9.76
CA GLN A 553 -23.89 14.62 9.49
C GLN A 553 -22.62 14.74 8.65
N TYR A 554 -21.59 13.96 8.94
CA TYR A 554 -20.31 14.00 8.23
C TYR A 554 -20.39 13.33 6.86
N TYR A 555 -21.06 12.18 6.79
CA TYR A 555 -21.11 11.37 5.58
C TYR A 555 -22.27 11.69 4.66
N LYS A 556 -23.23 12.52 5.09
CA LYS A 556 -24.35 12.95 4.24
C LYS A 556 -23.83 13.75 3.05
N GLY A 557 -24.22 13.32 1.86
CA GLY A 557 -23.72 13.86 0.61
C GLY A 557 -23.08 12.82 -0.28
N GLY A 558 -22.30 13.26 -1.26
CA GLY A 558 -21.55 12.34 -2.10
C GLY A 558 -20.08 12.71 -2.28
N ARG A 559 -19.33 11.70 -2.69
CA ARG A 559 -17.89 11.74 -2.89
C ARG A 559 -17.52 10.99 -4.16
N ILE A 560 -16.65 11.62 -4.97
CA ILE A 560 -16.04 11.02 -6.15
C ILE A 560 -14.63 10.54 -5.79
N PHE A 561 -14.36 9.27 -6.09
CA PHE A 561 -13.05 8.65 -6.03
C PHE A 561 -12.50 8.57 -7.45
N TRP A 562 -11.87 9.67 -7.87
CA TRP A 562 -11.40 9.86 -9.25
C TRP A 562 -10.26 8.91 -9.63
N ALA A 563 -9.55 8.33 -8.67
CA ALA A 563 -8.51 7.35 -8.96
C ALA A 563 -9.10 6.02 -9.46
N ASN A 564 -10.34 5.71 -9.07
CA ASN A 564 -11.01 4.44 -9.32
C ASN A 564 -12.38 4.57 -10.03
N ASP A 565 -12.71 5.74 -10.61
CA ASP A 565 -13.97 6.01 -11.32
C ASP A 565 -15.21 5.56 -10.51
N TYR A 566 -15.24 5.90 -9.21
CA TYR A 566 -16.23 5.40 -8.26
C TYR A 566 -16.92 6.56 -7.53
N MET A 567 -18.22 6.40 -7.26
CA MET A 567 -19.02 7.36 -6.51
C MET A 567 -19.70 6.69 -5.33
N ALA A 568 -19.64 7.33 -4.16
CA ALA A 568 -20.48 7.01 -3.02
C ALA A 568 -21.35 8.22 -2.69
N HIS A 569 -22.65 8.02 -2.48
CA HIS A 569 -23.56 9.07 -2.04
C HIS A 569 -24.46 8.52 -0.92
N ILE A 570 -24.47 9.19 0.23
CA ILE A 570 -25.30 8.85 1.39
C ILE A 570 -26.30 9.98 1.55
N GLY A 571 -27.55 9.71 1.15
CA GLY A 571 -28.68 10.60 1.35
C GLY A 571 -29.22 10.52 2.79
N SER A 572 -30.37 11.15 3.02
CA SER A 572 -31.04 11.12 4.33
C SER A 572 -31.68 9.77 4.67
N SER A 573 -32.02 8.98 3.66
CA SER A 573 -32.75 7.71 3.82
C SER A 573 -32.31 6.62 2.83
N TYR A 574 -31.21 6.84 2.11
CA TYR A 574 -30.63 5.85 1.20
C TYR A 574 -29.13 6.06 1.04
N CYS A 575 -28.47 5.06 0.47
CA CYS A 575 -27.13 5.16 -0.06
C CYS A 575 -27.09 4.62 -1.49
N LEU A 576 -26.31 5.28 -2.33
CA LEU A 576 -25.94 4.87 -3.67
C LEU A 576 -24.44 4.67 -3.74
N TRP A 577 -24.03 3.52 -4.26
CA TRP A 577 -22.67 3.30 -4.74
C TRP A 577 -22.70 3.03 -6.22
N ALA A 578 -21.89 3.73 -7.00
CA ALA A 578 -21.86 3.60 -8.45
C ALA A 578 -20.42 3.44 -8.96
N LYS A 579 -20.25 2.58 -9.95
CA LYS A 579 -18.96 2.32 -10.59
C LYS A 579 -19.07 2.61 -12.08
N ALA A 580 -18.23 3.55 -12.50
CA ALA A 580 -17.87 3.74 -13.90
C ALA A 580 -16.53 3.03 -14.16
N ILE A 581 -16.12 2.91 -15.42
CA ILE A 581 -14.79 2.41 -15.77
C ILE A 581 -14.24 3.21 -16.95
N SER A 582 -12.91 3.34 -16.98
CA SER A 582 -12.17 3.94 -18.09
C SER A 582 -11.04 3.02 -18.54
N THR A 583 -10.28 3.45 -19.54
CA THR A 583 -8.97 2.87 -19.88
C THR A 583 -7.99 2.77 -18.69
N ARG A 584 -8.27 3.50 -17.59
CA ARG A 584 -7.44 3.55 -16.38
C ARG A 584 -7.90 2.60 -15.28
N THR A 585 -9.08 1.99 -15.39
CA THR A 585 -9.69 1.22 -14.28
C THR A 585 -10.35 -0.06 -14.77
N VAL A 586 -10.55 -1.03 -13.87
CA VAL A 586 -11.30 -2.27 -14.13
C VAL A 586 -12.61 -2.33 -13.34
N GLY A 587 -13.56 -3.09 -13.87
CA GLY A 587 -14.89 -3.29 -13.27
C GLY A 587 -14.98 -4.35 -12.19
N GLY A 588 -14.05 -5.30 -12.18
CA GLY A 588 -14.02 -6.41 -11.23
C GLY A 588 -12.99 -7.46 -11.65
N GLU A 589 -12.82 -8.50 -10.82
CA GLU A 589 -11.97 -9.65 -11.13
C GLU A 589 -12.63 -10.97 -10.75
N GLY A 590 -12.23 -12.04 -11.44
CA GLY A 590 -12.46 -13.42 -11.08
C GLY A 590 -11.11 -14.14 -10.97
N GLY A 591 -10.93 -15.01 -9.98
CA GLY A 591 -9.63 -15.62 -9.73
C GLY A 591 -9.73 -16.74 -8.72
N ASN A 592 -8.89 -17.77 -8.83
CA ASN A 592 -8.91 -18.96 -7.96
C ASN A 592 -10.29 -19.66 -7.87
N GLY A 593 -11.11 -19.59 -8.93
CA GLY A 593 -12.47 -20.14 -8.94
C GLY A 593 -13.51 -19.26 -8.23
N GLU A 594 -13.19 -18.02 -7.91
CA GLU A 594 -14.09 -17.04 -7.31
C GLU A 594 -14.56 -15.99 -8.34
N ASN A 595 -15.83 -15.58 -8.23
CA ASN A 595 -16.49 -14.58 -9.07
C ASN A 595 -16.38 -14.80 -10.60
N PRO A 596 -16.63 -16.02 -11.13
CA PRO A 596 -16.50 -16.28 -12.56
C PRO A 596 -17.48 -15.46 -13.43
N LYS A 597 -18.58 -14.94 -12.85
CA LYS A 597 -19.65 -14.23 -13.58
C LYS A 597 -19.55 -12.69 -13.51
N GLY A 598 -18.52 -12.13 -12.88
CA GLY A 598 -18.39 -10.68 -12.63
C GLY A 598 -18.13 -9.77 -13.84
N TYR A 599 -18.36 -10.22 -15.08
CA TYR A 599 -17.98 -9.50 -16.30
C TYR A 599 -18.58 -8.09 -16.42
N TYR A 600 -19.86 -7.96 -16.06
CA TYR A 600 -20.61 -6.71 -16.21
C TYR A 600 -20.55 -5.79 -14.96
N MET A 601 -19.75 -6.10 -13.95
CA MET A 601 -19.57 -5.26 -12.73
C MET A 601 -18.98 -3.87 -13.01
N GLY A 602 -18.39 -3.65 -14.19
CA GLY A 602 -17.93 -2.33 -14.61
C GLY A 602 -18.84 -1.65 -15.63
N ALA A 603 -19.97 -2.27 -16.02
CA ALA A 603 -20.82 -1.76 -17.10
C ALA A 603 -21.76 -0.63 -16.65
N GLY A 604 -21.30 0.25 -15.76
CA GLY A 604 -22.10 1.32 -15.18
C GLY A 604 -23.02 0.86 -14.06
N THR A 605 -22.60 -0.16 -13.31
CA THR A 605 -23.40 -0.68 -12.20
C THR A 605 -23.53 0.34 -11.08
N TYR A 606 -24.66 0.29 -10.40
CA TYR A 606 -24.83 0.91 -9.10
C TYR A 606 -25.56 -0.02 -8.16
N PHE A 607 -25.52 0.27 -6.86
CA PHE A 607 -26.34 -0.40 -5.85
C PHE A 607 -27.04 0.66 -5.02
N LEU A 608 -28.35 0.50 -4.86
CA LEU A 608 -29.21 1.42 -4.13
C LEU A 608 -29.75 0.72 -2.89
N THR A 609 -29.47 1.26 -1.71
CA THR A 609 -29.86 0.65 -0.45
C THR A 609 -30.47 1.67 0.52
N ARG A 610 -31.51 1.25 1.24
CA ARG A 610 -32.18 1.99 2.31
C ARG A 610 -31.92 1.35 3.67
N HIS A 611 -31.82 0.02 3.74
CA HIS A 611 -31.65 -0.72 5.00
C HIS A 611 -30.56 -1.81 4.95
N GLY A 612 -29.81 -1.92 3.86
CA GLY A 612 -28.67 -2.83 3.69
C GLY A 612 -29.00 -4.25 3.22
N LYS A 613 -30.29 -4.63 3.18
CA LYS A 613 -30.71 -6.03 2.94
C LYS A 613 -31.21 -6.31 1.52
N GLU A 614 -31.30 -5.27 0.70
CA GLU A 614 -31.84 -5.33 -0.67
C GLU A 614 -31.08 -6.36 -1.53
N TYR A 615 -29.79 -6.57 -1.23
CA TYR A 615 -28.91 -7.48 -1.98
C TYR A 615 -28.25 -8.54 -1.07
N GLU A 616 -28.76 -8.76 0.15
CA GLU A 616 -28.11 -9.68 1.11
C GLU A 616 -28.29 -11.15 0.70
N GLY A 617 -27.25 -11.75 0.12
CA GLY A 617 -27.24 -13.18 -0.25
C GLY A 617 -27.82 -13.50 -1.64
N ILE A 618 -28.18 -12.48 -2.42
CA ILE A 618 -28.80 -12.64 -3.75
C ILE A 618 -27.85 -13.15 -4.85
N GLN A 619 -26.53 -13.03 -4.65
CA GLN A 619 -25.50 -13.25 -5.69
C GLN A 619 -25.58 -14.61 -6.41
N PRO A 620 -25.89 -15.74 -5.74
CA PRO A 620 -26.05 -17.03 -6.41
C PRO A 620 -27.23 -17.09 -7.37
N VAL A 621 -28.27 -16.27 -7.13
CA VAL A 621 -29.53 -16.29 -7.89
C VAL A 621 -29.68 -15.10 -8.84
N TRP A 622 -28.72 -14.18 -8.85
CA TRP A 622 -28.69 -13.05 -9.77
C TRP A 622 -28.62 -13.52 -11.23
N ASP A 623 -29.34 -12.80 -12.08
CA ASP A 623 -29.00 -12.67 -13.47
C ASP A 623 -27.87 -11.65 -13.64
N TRP A 624 -26.67 -12.16 -13.86
CA TRP A 624 -25.44 -11.36 -13.96
C TRP A 624 -25.38 -10.49 -15.24
N GLN A 625 -26.30 -10.66 -16.20
CA GLN A 625 -26.45 -9.76 -17.35
C GLN A 625 -27.43 -8.61 -17.09
N ARG A 626 -28.12 -8.60 -15.93
CA ARG A 626 -29.09 -7.57 -15.50
C ARG A 626 -28.73 -6.92 -14.16
N LEU A 627 -27.44 -6.79 -13.86
CA LEU A 627 -27.00 -6.07 -12.65
C LEU A 627 -27.53 -4.62 -12.67
N PRO A 628 -27.92 -4.03 -11.51
CA PRO A 628 -28.54 -2.71 -11.51
C PRO A 628 -27.64 -1.64 -12.14
N GLY A 629 -28.22 -0.78 -12.98
CA GLY A 629 -27.55 0.30 -13.71
C GLY A 629 -26.94 -0.09 -15.06
N THR A 630 -26.76 -1.38 -15.34
CA THR A 630 -26.08 -1.83 -16.57
C THR A 630 -26.91 -1.62 -17.84
N THR A 631 -26.24 -1.41 -18.98
CA THR A 631 -26.85 -1.49 -20.32
C THR A 631 -26.17 -2.60 -21.10
N VAL A 632 -26.84 -3.74 -21.28
CA VAL A 632 -26.23 -5.01 -21.69
C VAL A 632 -27.15 -5.78 -22.61
N GLU A 633 -26.57 -6.39 -23.64
CA GLU A 633 -27.21 -7.40 -24.47
C GLU A 633 -27.45 -8.70 -23.69
N GLN A 634 -28.66 -9.24 -23.78
CA GLN A 634 -29.10 -10.41 -23.03
C GLN A 634 -28.81 -11.70 -23.82
N VAL A 635 -27.60 -12.23 -23.69
CA VAL A 635 -27.12 -13.39 -24.45
C VAL A 635 -27.46 -14.70 -23.73
N PRO A 636 -28.21 -15.64 -24.33
CA PRO A 636 -28.41 -16.96 -23.76
C PRO A 636 -27.09 -17.73 -23.61
N ASP A 637 -26.92 -18.46 -22.51
CA ASP A 637 -25.74 -19.29 -22.22
C ASP A 637 -24.40 -18.53 -22.34
N PHE A 638 -24.38 -17.25 -21.94
CA PHE A 638 -23.21 -16.38 -22.04
C PHE A 638 -21.95 -16.98 -21.41
N ILE A 639 -20.85 -16.93 -22.16
CA ILE A 639 -19.53 -17.40 -21.72
C ILE A 639 -18.79 -16.24 -21.05
N TRP A 640 -18.55 -16.36 -19.75
CA TRP A 640 -17.96 -15.30 -18.92
C TRP A 640 -16.42 -15.22 -19.08
N PRO A 641 -15.86 -14.13 -19.66
CA PRO A 641 -14.42 -14.04 -19.95
C PRO A 641 -13.63 -13.43 -18.77
N ASN A 642 -13.89 -13.86 -17.53
CA ASN A 642 -13.36 -13.21 -16.33
C ASN A 642 -12.14 -13.93 -15.72
N ILE A 643 -10.94 -13.36 -15.88
CA ILE A 643 -9.70 -13.86 -15.28
C ILE A 643 -8.84 -12.69 -14.80
N TRP A 644 -8.63 -12.56 -13.49
CA TRP A 644 -7.76 -11.57 -12.82
C TRP A 644 -7.89 -10.14 -13.38
N GLY A 645 -9.12 -9.69 -13.64
CA GLY A 645 -9.40 -8.36 -14.19
C GLY A 645 -9.08 -8.19 -15.69
N VAL A 646 -8.50 -9.20 -16.34
CA VAL A 646 -8.18 -9.17 -17.77
C VAL A 646 -9.48 -9.10 -18.59
N ASN A 647 -9.55 -8.15 -19.52
CA ASN A 647 -10.71 -7.75 -20.33
C ASN A 647 -11.83 -7.04 -19.54
N MET A 648 -11.63 -6.73 -18.24
CA MET A 648 -12.59 -6.02 -17.40
C MET A 648 -12.34 -4.50 -17.35
N TRP A 649 -11.34 -4.00 -18.06
CA TRP A 649 -11.03 -2.56 -18.16
C TRP A 649 -12.06 -1.81 -19.01
N GLY A 650 -12.18 -0.50 -18.81
CA GLY A 650 -13.02 0.37 -19.63
C GLY A 650 -12.44 0.61 -21.03
N SER A 651 -13.33 0.89 -21.97
CA SER A 651 -12.98 1.03 -23.41
C SER A 651 -12.69 2.48 -23.82
N HIS A 652 -13.03 3.46 -22.98
CA HIS A 652 -12.93 4.88 -23.28
C HIS A 652 -12.28 5.63 -22.12
N ASP A 653 -11.69 6.79 -22.41
CA ASP A 653 -11.07 7.63 -21.38
C ASP A 653 -12.11 8.38 -20.55
N PHE A 654 -13.26 8.74 -21.14
CA PHE A 654 -14.30 9.50 -20.46
C PHE A 654 -15.00 8.65 -19.39
N ALA A 655 -14.53 8.72 -18.15
CA ALA A 655 -15.21 8.20 -16.96
C ALA A 655 -14.80 9.02 -15.74
N GLY A 656 -15.77 9.50 -14.97
CA GLY A 656 -15.48 10.39 -13.85
C GLY A 656 -16.67 11.28 -13.51
N GLY A 657 -16.45 12.27 -12.65
CA GLY A 657 -17.55 13.02 -12.09
C GLY A 657 -17.14 14.18 -11.19
N VAL A 658 -18.15 14.85 -10.65
CA VAL A 658 -17.99 15.92 -9.66
C VAL A 658 -18.96 15.72 -8.50
N SER A 659 -18.59 16.22 -7.33
CA SER A 659 -19.48 16.28 -6.18
C SER A 659 -19.15 17.48 -5.29
N ASP A 660 -20.18 18.23 -4.91
CA ASP A 660 -20.08 19.31 -3.92
C ASP A 660 -20.57 18.90 -2.52
N GLY A 661 -20.78 17.60 -2.32
CA GLY A 661 -21.33 17.05 -1.08
C GLY A 661 -22.86 17.14 -0.97
N LYS A 662 -23.57 17.78 -1.91
CA LYS A 662 -25.05 17.73 -1.97
C LYS A 662 -25.55 17.14 -3.29
N ARG A 663 -24.84 17.44 -4.36
CA ARG A 663 -25.07 16.99 -5.72
C ARG A 663 -23.85 16.20 -6.16
N SER A 664 -24.06 15.04 -6.74
CA SER A 664 -22.99 14.23 -7.30
C SER A 664 -23.40 13.71 -8.66
N ILE A 665 -22.47 13.68 -9.60
CA ILE A 665 -22.67 13.00 -10.89
C ILE A 665 -21.46 12.13 -11.16
N LEU A 666 -21.73 10.91 -11.63
CA LEU A 666 -20.73 10.02 -12.22
C LEU A 666 -21.19 9.65 -13.63
N SER A 667 -20.32 9.85 -14.61
CA SER A 667 -20.59 9.65 -16.02
C SER A 667 -19.52 8.78 -16.67
N MET A 668 -19.89 8.05 -17.73
CA MET A 668 -18.93 7.33 -18.57
C MET A 668 -19.42 7.16 -20.01
N GLU A 669 -18.47 6.94 -20.92
CA GLU A 669 -18.72 6.33 -22.22
C GLU A 669 -18.46 4.81 -22.16
N LEU A 670 -19.48 4.01 -22.47
CA LEU A 670 -19.41 2.56 -22.40
C LEU A 670 -19.35 1.94 -23.80
N SER A 671 -18.42 1.01 -23.97
CA SER A 671 -18.50 -0.01 -25.01
C SER A 671 -18.14 -1.36 -24.43
N ARG A 672 -19.06 -2.32 -24.54
CA ARG A 672 -18.96 -3.66 -23.95
C ARG A 672 -19.78 -4.64 -24.76
N GLY A 673 -19.13 -5.65 -25.32
CA GLY A 673 -19.78 -6.57 -26.27
C GLY A 673 -20.28 -5.81 -27.49
N TYR A 674 -21.53 -6.06 -27.89
CA TYR A 674 -22.18 -5.41 -29.03
C TYR A 674 -22.97 -4.13 -28.67
N VAL A 675 -22.81 -3.63 -27.43
CA VAL A 675 -23.28 -2.30 -27.03
C VAL A 675 -22.11 -1.33 -27.08
N THR A 676 -22.18 -0.33 -27.95
CA THR A 676 -21.08 0.63 -28.19
C THR A 676 -21.52 2.08 -27.99
N HIS A 677 -20.55 2.94 -27.66
CA HIS A 677 -20.68 4.39 -27.47
C HIS A 677 -21.83 4.89 -26.58
N ALA A 678 -22.31 4.04 -25.66
CA ALA A 678 -23.39 4.41 -24.75
C ALA A 678 -22.89 5.41 -23.71
N TYR A 679 -23.41 6.62 -23.75
CA TYR A 679 -23.19 7.61 -22.70
C TYR A 679 -24.12 7.31 -21.54
N LYS A 680 -23.57 7.21 -20.33
CA LYS A 680 -24.31 6.82 -19.14
C LYS A 680 -23.95 7.76 -18.00
N SER A 681 -24.96 8.29 -17.33
CA SER A 681 -24.78 9.14 -16.14
C SER A 681 -25.71 8.72 -15.02
N VAL A 682 -25.20 8.77 -13.79
CA VAL A 682 -26.00 8.71 -12.57
C VAL A 682 -25.76 9.98 -11.77
N ILE A 683 -26.85 10.68 -11.46
CA ILE A 683 -26.88 11.89 -10.66
C ILE A 683 -27.51 11.53 -9.32
N ALA A 684 -26.80 11.76 -8.23
CA ALA A 684 -27.27 11.50 -6.87
C ALA A 684 -27.50 12.82 -6.12
N LEU A 685 -28.67 12.90 -5.48
CA LEU A 685 -29.19 14.06 -4.77
C LEU A 685 -29.71 13.63 -3.41
N GLU A 686 -30.08 14.59 -2.55
CA GLU A 686 -30.50 14.35 -1.16
C GLU A 686 -31.44 13.16 -0.91
N ASN A 687 -32.45 12.95 -1.77
CA ASN A 687 -33.51 11.95 -1.56
C ASN A 687 -33.88 11.13 -2.81
N HIS A 688 -33.15 11.28 -3.91
CA HIS A 688 -33.39 10.57 -5.16
C HIS A 688 -32.15 10.54 -6.03
N ILE A 689 -32.16 9.65 -7.01
CA ILE A 689 -31.17 9.58 -8.07
C ILE A 689 -31.87 9.80 -9.42
N VAL A 690 -31.16 10.35 -10.38
CA VAL A 690 -31.59 10.48 -11.78
C VAL A 690 -30.55 9.80 -12.66
N CYS A 691 -31.02 8.90 -13.52
CA CYS A 691 -30.15 8.15 -14.42
C CYS A 691 -30.53 8.45 -15.87
N MET A 692 -29.51 8.72 -16.67
CA MET A 692 -29.66 9.09 -18.08
C MET A 692 -28.74 8.22 -18.93
N GLY A 693 -29.20 7.90 -20.13
CA GLY A 693 -28.35 7.32 -21.15
C GLY A 693 -28.77 7.68 -22.56
N THR A 694 -27.79 7.89 -23.43
CA THR A 694 -27.96 8.28 -24.83
C THR A 694 -26.92 7.56 -25.69
N ARG A 695 -27.06 7.68 -27.02
CA ARG A 695 -26.15 7.08 -28.02
C ARG A 695 -25.92 5.58 -27.84
N ILE A 696 -26.91 4.86 -27.27
CA ILE A 696 -26.81 3.42 -27.11
C ILE A 696 -26.89 2.81 -28.51
N ASP A 697 -25.74 2.44 -29.06
CA ASP A 697 -25.67 1.72 -30.33
C ASP A 697 -25.78 0.22 -30.04
N SER A 698 -26.86 -0.36 -30.56
CA SER A 698 -27.18 -1.78 -30.50
C SER A 698 -27.33 -2.39 -31.89
N SER A 699 -26.92 -1.68 -32.94
CA SER A 699 -27.10 -2.09 -34.35
C SER A 699 -26.42 -3.42 -34.70
N THR A 700 -25.42 -3.81 -33.92
CA THR A 700 -24.67 -5.07 -34.08
C THR A 700 -25.07 -6.15 -33.06
N ALA A 701 -25.96 -5.83 -32.11
CA ALA A 701 -26.45 -6.79 -31.15
C ALA A 701 -27.35 -7.82 -31.83
N VAL A 702 -27.22 -9.09 -31.46
CA VAL A 702 -28.00 -10.21 -32.00
C VAL A 702 -29.11 -10.65 -31.06
N HIS A 703 -29.05 -10.21 -29.80
CA HIS A 703 -30.05 -10.43 -28.76
C HIS A 703 -30.59 -9.10 -28.19
N PRO A 704 -31.70 -9.13 -27.43
CA PRO A 704 -32.27 -7.92 -26.85
C PRO A 704 -31.27 -7.16 -25.98
N VAL A 705 -31.20 -5.84 -26.14
CA VAL A 705 -30.41 -4.95 -25.28
C VAL A 705 -31.34 -4.31 -24.25
N VAL A 706 -30.94 -4.32 -22.98
CA VAL A 706 -31.72 -3.74 -21.89
C VAL A 706 -30.87 -2.83 -21.02
N THR A 707 -31.49 -1.82 -20.43
CA THR A 707 -30.93 -1.11 -19.26
C THR A 707 -31.60 -1.64 -18.01
N SER A 708 -30.85 -2.34 -17.15
CA SER A 708 -31.35 -2.78 -15.85
C SER A 708 -31.38 -1.62 -14.87
N ILE A 709 -32.51 -1.41 -14.19
CA ILE A 709 -32.68 -0.35 -13.19
C ILE A 709 -32.44 -0.91 -11.79
N ASN A 710 -33.04 -2.06 -11.48
CA ASN A 710 -32.77 -2.75 -10.22
C ASN A 710 -32.98 -4.26 -10.36
N GLN A 711 -32.27 -5.01 -9.52
CA GLN A 711 -32.40 -6.45 -9.34
C GLN A 711 -32.06 -6.81 -7.89
N CYS A 712 -33.08 -6.81 -7.03
CA CYS A 712 -32.95 -6.96 -5.58
C CYS A 712 -33.92 -8.03 -5.05
N ILE A 713 -33.78 -8.37 -3.76
CA ILE A 713 -34.70 -9.30 -3.09
C ILE A 713 -36.08 -8.63 -3.02
N ALA A 714 -37.11 -9.32 -3.51
CA ALA A 714 -38.47 -8.84 -3.43
C ALA A 714 -38.95 -8.88 -1.97
N ASN A 715 -39.06 -7.69 -1.37
CA ASN A 715 -39.65 -7.48 -0.04
C ASN A 715 -40.94 -6.67 -0.14
N GLY A 716 -42.08 -7.27 0.25
CA GLY A 716 -43.40 -6.62 0.16
C GLY A 716 -44.01 -6.60 -1.25
N PRO A 717 -45.16 -5.91 -1.42
CA PRO A 717 -45.87 -5.86 -2.70
C PRO A 717 -45.13 -5.02 -3.74
N VAL A 718 -45.11 -5.52 -4.98
CA VAL A 718 -44.64 -4.78 -6.16
C VAL A 718 -45.86 -4.22 -6.87
N ARG A 719 -45.89 -2.90 -7.04
CA ARG A 719 -47.04 -2.19 -7.64
C ARG A 719 -46.56 -1.26 -8.74
N TYR A 720 -47.39 -1.01 -9.75
CA TYR A 720 -47.09 -0.01 -10.76
C TYR A 720 -48.33 0.82 -11.10
N ILE A 721 -48.09 2.05 -11.56
CA ILE A 721 -49.10 2.95 -12.09
C ILE A 721 -48.83 3.12 -13.58
N ASP A 722 -49.86 2.93 -14.40
CA ASP A 722 -49.79 3.21 -15.83
C ASP A 722 -50.01 4.71 -16.15
N THR A 723 -49.85 5.10 -17.41
CA THR A 723 -50.07 6.49 -17.85
C THR A 723 -51.52 6.97 -17.73
N LYS A 724 -52.50 6.06 -17.53
CA LYS A 724 -53.90 6.41 -17.25
C LYS A 724 -54.14 6.67 -15.75
N GLY A 725 -53.16 6.36 -14.91
CA GLY A 725 -53.23 6.52 -13.46
C GLY A 725 -53.84 5.33 -12.74
N GLU A 726 -54.06 4.20 -13.41
CA GLU A 726 -54.56 2.97 -12.80
C GLU A 726 -53.40 2.25 -12.08
N GLU A 727 -53.68 1.76 -10.87
CA GLU A 727 -52.72 1.03 -10.05
C GLU A 727 -52.90 -0.48 -10.22
N HIS A 728 -51.78 -1.15 -10.44
CA HIS A 728 -51.69 -2.58 -10.69
C HIS A 728 -50.70 -3.22 -9.72
N THR A 729 -50.85 -4.52 -9.44
CA THR A 729 -49.93 -5.30 -8.59
C THR A 729 -49.31 -6.42 -9.41
N VAL A 730 -48.03 -6.69 -9.18
CA VAL A 730 -47.28 -7.80 -9.80
C VAL A 730 -46.97 -8.83 -8.71
N ALA A 731 -47.53 -10.02 -8.81
CA ALA A 731 -47.31 -11.11 -7.86
C ALA A 731 -46.01 -11.87 -8.15
N VAL A 732 -45.53 -12.62 -7.15
CA VAL A 732 -44.39 -13.54 -7.35
C VAL A 732 -44.78 -14.61 -8.37
N GLY A 733 -43.95 -14.79 -9.38
CA GLY A 733 -44.18 -15.65 -10.54
C GLY A 733 -44.69 -14.91 -11.77
N GLU A 734 -44.99 -13.61 -11.66
CA GLU A 734 -45.50 -12.79 -12.76
C GLU A 734 -44.42 -11.89 -13.37
N SER A 735 -44.65 -11.55 -14.64
CA SER A 735 -43.90 -10.52 -15.35
C SER A 735 -44.87 -9.71 -16.22
N VAL A 736 -44.65 -8.40 -16.25
CA VAL A 736 -45.39 -7.46 -17.09
C VAL A 736 -44.40 -6.67 -17.93
N THR A 737 -44.69 -6.52 -19.22
CA THR A 737 -43.95 -5.64 -20.14
C THR A 737 -44.94 -4.72 -20.82
N ALA A 738 -44.73 -3.41 -20.70
CA ALA A 738 -45.58 -2.41 -21.33
C ALA A 738 -44.81 -1.10 -21.57
N ASP A 739 -45.29 -0.30 -22.52
CA ASP A 739 -44.76 1.03 -22.88
C ASP A 739 -45.50 2.18 -22.20
N ASP A 740 -46.51 1.86 -21.36
CA ASP A 740 -47.32 2.80 -20.61
C ASP A 740 -47.13 2.71 -19.08
N ILE A 741 -46.13 1.95 -18.60
CA ILE A 741 -45.74 1.94 -17.17
C ILE A 741 -45.10 3.29 -16.83
N HIS A 742 -45.75 4.05 -15.95
CA HIS A 742 -45.30 5.39 -15.57
C HIS A 742 -44.47 5.37 -14.28
N MET A 743 -44.90 4.61 -13.27
CA MET A 743 -44.20 4.48 -11.99
C MET A 743 -44.27 3.07 -11.44
N VAL A 744 -43.24 2.64 -10.72
CA VAL A 744 -43.22 1.37 -9.98
C VAL A 744 -42.86 1.65 -8.53
N TYR A 745 -43.55 1.00 -7.60
CA TYR A 745 -43.24 1.02 -6.17
C TYR A 745 -42.77 -0.36 -5.73
N HIS A 746 -41.63 -0.42 -5.04
CA HIS A 746 -41.13 -1.62 -4.37
C HIS A 746 -40.18 -1.25 -3.23
N ASP A 747 -40.36 -1.86 -2.05
CA ASP A 747 -39.48 -1.79 -0.87
C ASP A 747 -39.07 -0.36 -0.43
N GLY A 748 -40.01 0.59 -0.51
CA GLY A 748 -39.75 1.99 -0.16
C GLY A 748 -39.03 2.81 -1.23
N PHE A 749 -38.93 2.28 -2.45
CA PHE A 749 -38.49 3.01 -3.64
C PHE A 749 -39.62 3.19 -4.64
N VAL A 750 -39.68 4.39 -5.22
CA VAL A 750 -40.51 4.69 -6.39
C VAL A 750 -39.59 4.94 -7.58
N TYR A 751 -39.75 4.13 -8.62
CA TYR A 751 -39.08 4.25 -9.91
C TYR A 751 -40.00 5.00 -10.86
N ARG A 752 -39.57 6.15 -11.38
CA ARG A 752 -40.35 6.99 -12.31
C ARG A 752 -39.67 7.01 -13.67
N PHE A 753 -40.45 6.76 -14.71
CA PHE A 753 -39.96 6.70 -16.08
C PHE A 753 -40.20 8.02 -16.80
N GLY A 754 -39.14 8.53 -17.41
CA GLY A 754 -39.17 9.76 -18.18
C GLY A 754 -39.09 9.54 -19.67
N PHE A 755 -39.36 10.62 -20.39
CA PHE A 755 -39.26 10.69 -21.85
C PHE A 755 -38.11 11.63 -22.22
N LEU A 756 -37.18 11.14 -23.04
CA LEU A 756 -36.22 11.98 -23.78
C LEU A 756 -36.75 12.25 -25.19
N TRP A 757 -36.85 11.18 -25.99
CA TRP A 757 -37.40 11.20 -27.35
C TRP A 757 -38.46 10.12 -27.61
N VAL A 758 -38.47 9.05 -26.80
CA VAL A 758 -39.47 7.97 -26.85
C VAL A 758 -39.80 7.51 -25.43
N TYR A 759 -41.04 7.06 -25.20
CA TYR A 759 -41.41 6.42 -23.94
C TYR A 759 -40.74 5.04 -23.87
N PRO A 760 -40.13 4.67 -22.73
CA PRO A 760 -39.46 3.38 -22.62
C PRO A 760 -40.47 2.24 -22.52
N SER A 761 -40.19 1.13 -23.20
CA SER A 761 -40.83 -0.16 -22.88
C SER A 761 -40.18 -0.69 -21.60
N VAL A 762 -40.98 -0.86 -20.54
CA VAL A 762 -40.51 -1.28 -19.22
C VAL A 762 -40.99 -2.70 -18.97
N THR A 763 -40.09 -3.53 -18.42
CA THR A 763 -40.46 -4.84 -17.87
C THR A 763 -40.27 -4.85 -16.36
N ILE A 764 -41.26 -5.40 -15.66
CA ILE A 764 -41.21 -5.75 -14.23
C ILE A 764 -41.33 -7.26 -14.15
N GLU A 765 -40.43 -7.90 -13.41
CA GLU A 765 -40.45 -9.34 -13.15
C GLU A 765 -40.29 -9.57 -11.64
N VAL A 766 -41.16 -10.38 -11.06
CA VAL A 766 -41.01 -10.87 -9.69
C VAL A 766 -40.97 -12.37 -9.74
N LYS A 767 -39.83 -12.98 -9.43
CA LYS A 767 -39.62 -14.41 -9.66
C LYS A 767 -38.89 -15.07 -8.50
N LEU A 768 -39.32 -16.28 -8.14
CA LEU A 768 -38.52 -17.13 -7.26
C LEU A 768 -37.35 -17.70 -8.06
N CYS A 769 -36.13 -17.25 -7.74
CA CYS A 769 -34.90 -17.65 -8.40
C CYS A 769 -34.09 -18.58 -7.49
N ALA A 770 -33.41 -19.55 -8.09
CA ALA A 770 -32.62 -20.55 -7.37
C ALA A 770 -31.21 -20.66 -7.95
N GLY A 771 -30.22 -20.91 -7.10
CA GLY A 771 -28.80 -20.96 -7.48
C GLY A 771 -27.94 -21.50 -6.34
N ARG A 772 -26.62 -21.61 -6.55
CA ARG A 772 -25.67 -22.09 -5.54
C ARG A 772 -24.47 -21.17 -5.41
N TRP A 773 -23.94 -21.06 -4.21
CA TRP A 773 -22.66 -20.38 -3.99
C TRP A 773 -21.53 -21.05 -4.78
N SER A 774 -21.55 -22.38 -4.89
CA SER A 774 -20.61 -23.15 -5.73
C SER A 774 -20.61 -22.76 -7.22
N ASP A 775 -21.70 -22.18 -7.75
CA ASP A 775 -21.79 -21.73 -9.15
C ASP A 775 -21.01 -20.43 -9.40
N ILE A 776 -20.66 -19.70 -8.33
CA ILE A 776 -19.92 -18.43 -8.39
C ILE A 776 -18.66 -18.41 -7.51
N ASN A 777 -18.42 -19.46 -6.74
CA ASN A 777 -17.22 -19.64 -5.92
C ASN A 777 -16.97 -21.14 -5.72
N VAL A 778 -15.87 -21.68 -6.23
CA VAL A 778 -15.55 -23.12 -6.12
C VAL A 778 -15.49 -23.63 -4.67
N GLY A 779 -15.17 -22.77 -3.70
CA GLY A 779 -15.19 -23.08 -2.27
C GLY A 779 -16.54 -22.86 -1.58
N GLY A 780 -17.54 -22.36 -2.31
CA GLY A 780 -18.89 -22.08 -1.81
C GLY A 780 -19.74 -23.34 -1.64
N SER A 781 -20.83 -23.22 -0.87
CA SER A 781 -21.76 -24.33 -0.64
C SER A 781 -22.40 -24.83 -1.95
N PRO A 782 -22.51 -26.16 -2.15
CA PRO A 782 -23.26 -26.76 -3.26
C PRO A 782 -24.78 -26.82 -3.01
N ASP A 783 -25.24 -26.42 -1.82
CA ASP A 783 -26.67 -26.40 -1.50
C ASP A 783 -27.37 -25.28 -2.27
N LYS A 784 -28.60 -25.55 -2.71
CA LYS A 784 -29.43 -24.55 -3.38
C LYS A 784 -29.91 -23.51 -2.38
N VAL A 785 -29.82 -22.24 -2.77
CA VAL A 785 -30.50 -21.12 -2.14
C VAL A 785 -31.58 -20.60 -3.07
N GLU A 786 -32.66 -20.08 -2.51
CA GLU A 786 -33.79 -19.52 -3.24
C GLU A 786 -34.15 -18.14 -2.67
N HIS A 787 -34.37 -17.17 -3.54
CA HIS A 787 -34.88 -15.85 -3.16
C HIS A 787 -35.97 -15.40 -4.14
N PRO A 788 -37.04 -14.74 -3.67
CA PRO A 788 -37.89 -13.98 -4.56
C PRO A 788 -37.10 -12.74 -5.00
N VAL A 789 -36.95 -12.54 -6.31
CA VAL A 789 -36.18 -11.46 -6.91
C VAL A 789 -37.13 -10.53 -7.64
N PHE A 790 -37.06 -9.24 -7.33
CA PHE A 790 -37.65 -8.15 -8.09
C PHE A 790 -36.61 -7.65 -9.09
N SER A 791 -36.95 -7.68 -10.38
CA SER A 791 -36.12 -7.13 -11.46
C SER A 791 -36.94 -6.18 -12.31
N ILE A 792 -36.36 -5.01 -12.61
CA ILE A 792 -36.99 -3.97 -13.43
C ILE A 792 -35.98 -3.41 -14.43
N TRP A 793 -36.36 -3.34 -15.69
CA TRP A 793 -35.49 -2.88 -16.77
C TRP A 793 -36.25 -2.19 -17.90
N ILE A 794 -35.51 -1.40 -18.67
CA ILE A 794 -35.96 -0.76 -19.91
C ILE A 794 -35.47 -1.60 -21.09
N ASN A 795 -36.37 -1.93 -22.00
CA ASN A 795 -36.07 -2.61 -23.25
C ASN A 795 -35.71 -1.59 -24.33
N HIS A 796 -34.57 -1.77 -24.99
CA HIS A 796 -34.16 -0.92 -26.10
C HIS A 796 -34.60 -1.54 -27.43
N ALA A 797 -35.17 -0.71 -28.30
CA ALA A 797 -35.37 -1.09 -29.68
C ALA A 797 -34.01 -1.33 -30.34
N HIS A 798 -33.90 -2.38 -31.13
CA HIS A 798 -32.67 -2.67 -31.90
C HIS A 798 -32.39 -1.52 -32.88
N GLY A 799 -31.17 -0.99 -32.84
CA GLY A 799 -30.72 0.06 -33.75
C GLY A 799 -29.70 1.01 -33.12
N GLU A 800 -29.53 2.16 -33.77
CA GLU A 800 -28.67 3.25 -33.32
C GLU A 800 -29.45 4.25 -32.45
N ASN A 801 -28.76 4.95 -31.54
CA ASN A 801 -29.30 6.04 -30.72
C ASN A 801 -30.38 5.65 -29.70
N GLY A 802 -30.28 4.46 -29.10
CA GLY A 802 -31.09 4.11 -27.93
C GLY A 802 -30.85 5.07 -26.76
N SER A 803 -31.87 5.24 -25.91
CA SER A 803 -31.82 6.19 -24.79
C SER A 803 -32.71 5.78 -23.62
N TYR A 804 -32.44 6.33 -22.44
CA TYR A 804 -33.29 6.16 -21.27
C TYR A 804 -33.22 7.35 -20.31
N LEU A 805 -34.30 7.57 -19.57
CA LEU A 805 -34.37 8.51 -18.44
C LEU A 805 -35.25 7.88 -17.36
N TYR A 806 -34.70 7.76 -16.15
CA TYR A 806 -35.49 7.36 -14.99
C TYR A 806 -34.99 8.03 -13.71
N GLU A 807 -35.91 8.22 -12.77
CA GLU A 807 -35.64 8.67 -11.41
C GLU A 807 -35.95 7.54 -10.44
N VAL A 808 -35.13 7.36 -9.40
CA VAL A 808 -35.45 6.49 -8.27
C VAL A 808 -35.44 7.30 -6.99
N ARG A 809 -36.57 7.33 -6.29
CA ARG A 809 -36.78 8.15 -5.09
C ARG A 809 -37.18 7.28 -3.91
N VAL A 810 -36.70 7.63 -2.71
CA VAL A 810 -37.20 7.01 -1.48
C VAL A 810 -38.58 7.58 -1.16
N ALA A 811 -39.57 6.71 -1.01
CA ALA A 811 -40.92 7.08 -0.60
C ALA A 811 -41.62 5.88 0.05
N ASP A 812 -42.47 6.13 1.04
CA ASP A 812 -43.23 5.05 1.70
C ASP A 812 -44.41 4.57 0.84
N ASP A 813 -44.87 5.37 -0.13
CA ASP A 813 -45.91 5.04 -1.11
C ASP A 813 -45.72 5.89 -2.40
N PHE A 814 -46.57 5.71 -3.41
CA PHE A 814 -46.58 6.56 -4.60
C PHE A 814 -46.79 8.05 -4.25
N PRO A 815 -46.05 8.98 -4.88
CA PRO A 815 -46.23 10.40 -4.65
C PRO A 815 -47.60 10.90 -5.16
N GLU A 816 -48.14 11.94 -4.53
CA GLU A 816 -49.36 12.61 -4.99
C GLU A 816 -49.17 13.22 -6.40
N THR A 817 -47.99 13.78 -6.66
CA THR A 817 -47.63 14.34 -7.97
C THR A 817 -47.21 13.24 -8.94
N ARG A 818 -48.01 13.04 -9.99
CA ARG A 818 -47.82 12.01 -11.03
C ARG A 818 -47.41 12.60 -12.38
N SER A 819 -46.62 13.68 -12.37
CA SER A 819 -46.15 14.30 -13.63
C SER A 819 -45.15 13.38 -14.33
N VAL A 820 -45.16 13.41 -15.67
CA VAL A 820 -44.12 12.76 -16.47
C VAL A 820 -42.79 13.44 -16.22
N LEU A 821 -41.75 12.64 -16.02
CA LEU A 821 -40.38 13.10 -15.88
C LEU A 821 -39.87 13.55 -17.26
N ALA A 822 -39.52 14.83 -17.40
CA ALA A 822 -38.98 15.40 -18.63
C ALA A 822 -37.84 16.36 -18.31
N VAL A 823 -36.82 16.38 -19.16
CA VAL A 823 -35.69 17.32 -19.08
C VAL A 823 -35.74 18.20 -20.33
N PRO A 824 -36.14 19.48 -20.23
CA PRO A 824 -36.11 20.39 -21.36
C PRO A 824 -34.65 20.60 -21.82
N GLU A 825 -34.43 20.77 -23.13
CA GLU A 825 -33.14 21.16 -23.72
C GLU A 825 -31.99 20.13 -23.62
N ILE A 826 -32.31 18.85 -23.43
CA ILE A 826 -31.31 17.77 -23.45
C ILE A 826 -30.86 17.41 -24.88
N THR A 827 -29.56 17.30 -25.10
CA THR A 827 -28.96 16.80 -26.36
C THR A 827 -28.39 15.40 -26.15
N ALA A 828 -28.04 14.69 -27.24
CA ALA A 828 -27.39 13.39 -27.12
C ALA A 828 -26.04 13.44 -26.39
N ASP A 829 -25.41 14.62 -26.31
CA ASP A 829 -24.06 14.82 -25.76
C ASP A 829 -24.05 15.52 -24.39
N LEU A 830 -25.21 15.91 -23.86
CA LEU A 830 -25.35 16.60 -22.57
C LEU A 830 -26.32 15.83 -21.67
N HIS A 831 -25.84 15.36 -20.53
CA HIS A 831 -26.70 14.90 -19.44
C HIS A 831 -26.66 15.92 -18.31
N PHE A 832 -27.81 16.44 -17.88
CA PHE A 832 -27.85 17.37 -16.75
C PHE A 832 -29.17 17.31 -16.00
N TRP A 833 -29.15 17.78 -14.76
CA TRP A 833 -30.33 17.94 -13.92
C TRP A 833 -30.27 19.26 -13.17
N ALA A 834 -31.41 19.96 -13.12
CA ALA A 834 -31.58 21.16 -12.30
C ALA A 834 -32.17 20.78 -10.94
N ASP A 835 -31.48 21.11 -9.86
CA ASP A 835 -32.01 20.90 -8.52
C ASP A 835 -32.99 22.03 -8.10
N ALA A 836 -33.64 21.85 -6.95
CA ALA A 836 -34.59 22.82 -6.42
C ALA A 836 -33.95 24.17 -6.03
N ASP A 837 -32.62 24.25 -5.90
CA ASP A 837 -31.88 25.48 -5.61
C ASP A 837 -31.49 26.23 -6.90
N GLY A 838 -31.89 25.73 -8.07
CA GLY A 838 -31.54 26.28 -9.37
C GLY A 838 -30.09 25.98 -9.81
N ALA A 839 -29.41 25.03 -9.17
CA ALA A 839 -28.10 24.58 -9.63
C ALA A 839 -28.23 23.47 -10.68
N LEU A 840 -27.37 23.52 -11.69
CA LEU A 840 -27.27 22.51 -12.73
C LEU A 840 -26.12 21.57 -12.38
N VAL A 841 -26.38 20.25 -12.35
CA VAL A 841 -25.36 19.21 -12.24
C VAL A 841 -25.38 18.36 -13.50
N GLY A 842 -24.24 18.17 -14.16
CA GLY A 842 -24.24 17.53 -15.47
C GLY A 842 -22.87 17.12 -16.00
N SER A 843 -22.88 16.57 -17.21
CA SER A 843 -21.71 16.20 -17.99
C SER A 843 -21.93 16.46 -19.47
N PHE A 844 -20.94 17.08 -20.09
CA PHE A 844 -20.80 17.19 -21.54
C PHE A 844 -19.83 16.10 -22.01
N PHE A 845 -20.31 15.20 -22.85
CA PHE A 845 -19.50 14.11 -23.41
C PHE A 845 -18.65 14.57 -24.61
N ASN A 846 -19.13 15.58 -25.33
CA ASN A 846 -18.43 16.26 -26.42
C ASN A 846 -18.38 17.77 -26.16
N PRO A 847 -17.46 18.52 -26.79
CA PRO A 847 -17.51 19.98 -26.80
C PRO A 847 -18.88 20.48 -27.21
N TYR A 848 -19.34 21.57 -26.60
CA TYR A 848 -20.58 22.19 -27.05
C TYR A 848 -20.42 22.70 -28.49
N VAL A 849 -21.34 22.31 -29.36
CA VAL A 849 -21.46 22.84 -30.73
C VAL A 849 -22.76 23.64 -30.75
N ALA A 850 -22.68 24.94 -31.04
CA ALA A 850 -23.86 25.76 -31.26
C ALA A 850 -24.55 25.26 -32.53
N ASP A 851 -25.77 24.73 -32.41
CA ASP A 851 -26.65 24.49 -33.56
C ASP A 851 -27.44 25.77 -33.86
N ASP A 852 -27.71 26.04 -35.15
CA ASP A 852 -28.35 27.26 -35.68
C ASP A 852 -29.82 27.50 -35.21
N ALA A 853 -30.30 26.77 -34.21
CA ALA A 853 -31.67 26.87 -33.71
C ALA A 853 -31.72 26.82 -32.17
N ALA A 854 -32.04 27.97 -31.57
CA ALA A 854 -32.26 28.25 -30.13
C ALA A 854 -30.96 28.42 -29.31
N ASP A 855 -30.74 29.44 -28.49
CA ASP A 855 -31.66 30.41 -27.90
C ASP A 855 -30.87 31.60 -27.32
N ASN A 856 -31.55 32.75 -27.18
CA ASN A 856 -31.12 33.94 -26.44
C ASN A 856 -31.17 33.68 -24.92
N SER A 857 -30.43 32.68 -24.41
CA SER A 857 -30.36 32.46 -22.96
C SER A 857 -29.34 33.42 -22.33
N GLU A 858 -29.80 34.23 -21.37
CA GLU A 858 -28.98 35.23 -20.64
C GLU A 858 -27.93 34.62 -19.68
N SER A 859 -27.60 33.32 -19.80
CA SER A 859 -26.63 32.66 -18.91
C SER A 859 -25.93 31.51 -19.64
N VAL A 860 -24.91 31.88 -20.40
CA VAL A 860 -24.15 30.99 -21.26
C VAL A 860 -23.04 30.34 -20.41
N LEU A 861 -23.09 29.03 -20.17
CA LEU A 861 -21.91 28.25 -19.74
C LEU A 861 -21.69 27.16 -20.79
N LEU A 862 -20.86 27.44 -21.78
CA LEU A 862 -20.60 26.51 -22.89
C LEU A 862 -19.17 25.98 -22.78
N PRO A 863 -18.96 24.71 -22.40
CA PRO A 863 -17.63 24.15 -22.35
C PRO A 863 -17.10 23.86 -23.75
N GLU A 864 -15.85 24.21 -23.98
CA GLU A 864 -15.13 23.93 -25.23
C GLU A 864 -14.50 22.53 -25.25
N GLN A 865 -14.58 21.80 -24.13
CA GLN A 865 -14.13 20.42 -24.00
C GLN A 865 -15.16 19.59 -23.21
N SER A 866 -15.10 18.27 -23.37
CA SER A 866 -15.86 17.32 -22.54
C SER A 866 -15.54 17.50 -21.05
N CYS A 867 -16.55 17.59 -20.18
CA CYS A 867 -16.35 17.81 -18.75
C CYS A 867 -17.55 17.34 -17.90
N SER A 868 -17.33 17.16 -16.61
CA SER A 868 -18.41 17.08 -15.61
C SER A 868 -18.44 18.36 -14.79
N PHE A 869 -19.63 18.85 -14.44
CA PHE A 869 -19.78 20.15 -13.79
C PHE A 869 -20.96 20.23 -12.80
N ILE A 870 -20.82 21.15 -11.85
CA ILE A 870 -21.91 21.73 -11.07
C ILE A 870 -21.83 23.25 -11.26
N TYR A 871 -22.92 23.85 -11.71
CA TYR A 871 -23.02 25.28 -12.00
C TYR A 871 -24.19 25.89 -11.24
N LYS A 872 -23.99 27.08 -10.68
CA LYS A 872 -25.07 27.86 -10.07
C LYS A 872 -24.87 29.36 -10.32
N SER A 873 -25.91 30.00 -10.86
CA SER A 873 -25.94 31.45 -11.01
C SER A 873 -26.19 32.15 -9.66
N GLU A 874 -25.43 33.22 -9.39
CA GLU A 874 -25.40 33.98 -8.14
C GLU A 874 -25.43 35.49 -8.44
N GLY A 875 -26.44 35.93 -9.19
CA GLY A 875 -26.67 37.34 -9.50
C GLY A 875 -25.70 37.88 -10.55
N THR A 876 -24.58 38.47 -10.12
CA THR A 876 -23.52 38.99 -11.02
C THR A 876 -22.33 38.05 -11.15
N GLN A 877 -22.35 36.93 -10.43
CA GLN A 877 -21.34 35.89 -10.45
C GLN A 877 -22.01 34.53 -10.62
N PHE A 878 -21.23 33.50 -10.88
CA PHE A 878 -21.66 32.12 -10.80
C PHE A 878 -20.60 31.28 -10.11
N SER A 879 -21.03 30.24 -9.39
CA SER A 879 -20.15 29.20 -8.88
C SER A 879 -20.08 28.05 -9.89
N LEU A 880 -18.86 27.56 -10.13
CA LEU A 880 -18.58 26.44 -11.01
C LEU A 880 -17.63 25.48 -10.32
N MET A 881 -18.08 24.24 -10.18
CA MET A 881 -17.22 23.10 -9.92
C MET A 881 -17.12 22.29 -11.21
N CYS A 882 -15.91 21.91 -11.63
CA CYS A 882 -15.73 21.09 -12.81
C CYS A 882 -14.56 20.11 -12.68
N ALA A 883 -14.59 19.04 -13.47
CA ALA A 883 -13.52 18.06 -13.61
C ALA A 883 -13.39 17.63 -15.07
N ASP A 884 -12.23 17.08 -15.42
CA ASP A 884 -11.98 16.37 -16.68
C ASP A 884 -12.06 14.85 -16.44
N PRO A 885 -13.17 14.17 -16.82
CA PRO A 885 -13.30 12.73 -16.70
C PRO A 885 -12.28 11.93 -17.52
N THR A 886 -11.64 12.55 -18.53
CA THR A 886 -10.61 11.86 -19.32
C THR A 886 -9.26 11.79 -18.61
N GLN A 887 -9.03 12.67 -17.64
CA GLN A 887 -7.76 12.81 -16.92
C GLN A 887 -6.56 13.09 -17.85
N THR A 888 -6.78 13.80 -18.96
CA THR A 888 -5.73 14.05 -19.97
C THR A 888 -5.35 15.52 -20.12
N ARG A 889 -6.19 16.44 -19.61
CA ARG A 889 -6.05 17.88 -19.87
C ARG A 889 -5.39 18.63 -18.72
N ASP A 890 -4.82 19.78 -19.06
CA ASP A 890 -4.23 20.69 -18.08
C ASP A 890 -5.19 21.83 -17.70
N THR A 891 -6.13 22.14 -18.59
CA THR A 891 -7.14 23.19 -18.41
C THR A 891 -8.49 22.78 -19.01
N LEU A 892 -9.57 23.37 -18.50
CA LEU A 892 -10.88 23.44 -19.16
C LEU A 892 -11.20 24.88 -19.51
N SER A 893 -11.82 25.09 -20.67
CA SER A 893 -12.21 26.41 -21.16
C SER A 893 -13.73 26.47 -21.31
N PHE A 894 -14.32 27.57 -20.85
CA PHE A 894 -15.75 27.80 -20.93
C PHE A 894 -16.02 29.18 -21.53
N ILE A 895 -16.90 29.23 -22.52
CA ILE A 895 -17.48 30.48 -23.01
C ILE A 895 -18.59 30.86 -22.04
N VAL A 896 -18.47 32.05 -21.45
CA VAL A 896 -19.37 32.55 -20.39
C VAL A 896 -20.20 33.76 -20.81
N GLU A 897 -19.82 34.38 -21.93
CA GLU A 897 -20.52 35.50 -22.56
C GLU A 897 -20.25 35.42 -24.06
N GLN A 898 -21.27 35.65 -24.87
CA GLN A 898 -21.16 35.71 -26.33
C GLN A 898 -21.97 36.92 -26.82
N ASP A 899 -21.37 37.74 -27.69
CA ASP A 899 -22.10 38.84 -28.32
C ASP A 899 -23.18 38.32 -29.30
N LYS A 900 -24.11 39.21 -29.69
CA LYS A 900 -25.28 38.83 -30.52
C LYS A 900 -24.90 38.25 -31.89
N ASP A 901 -23.71 38.54 -32.37
CA ASP A 901 -23.19 38.09 -33.68
C ASP A 901 -22.26 36.87 -33.55
N GLY A 902 -22.01 36.39 -32.33
CA GLY A 902 -21.15 35.25 -32.02
C GLY A 902 -19.64 35.49 -32.16
N THR A 903 -19.22 36.71 -32.48
CA THR A 903 -17.84 37.12 -32.80
C THR A 903 -16.98 37.50 -31.59
N GLY A 904 -17.61 37.97 -30.52
CA GLY A 904 -16.99 38.38 -29.27
C GLY A 904 -17.37 37.40 -28.18
N GLN A 905 -16.39 36.64 -27.68
CA GLN A 905 -16.61 35.65 -26.62
C GLN A 905 -15.75 35.98 -25.40
N ARG A 906 -16.37 36.00 -24.22
CA ARG A 906 -15.64 35.98 -22.95
C ARG A 906 -15.40 34.53 -22.56
N ARG A 907 -14.13 34.18 -22.38
CA ARG A 907 -13.68 32.86 -21.96
C ARG A 907 -13.17 32.89 -20.53
N ILE A 908 -13.48 31.85 -19.77
CA ILE A 908 -12.75 31.52 -18.55
C ILE A 908 -11.94 30.25 -18.78
N GLU A 909 -10.75 30.20 -18.18
CA GLU A 909 -9.92 29.01 -18.14
C GLU A 909 -9.79 28.53 -16.70
N VAL A 910 -10.02 27.24 -16.50
CA VAL A 910 -9.95 26.60 -15.20
C VAL A 910 -8.76 25.63 -15.21
N PRO A 911 -7.70 25.90 -14.43
CA PRO A 911 -6.57 24.98 -14.32
C PRO A 911 -7.01 23.70 -13.62
N LEU A 912 -6.66 22.56 -14.21
CA LEU A 912 -6.98 21.24 -13.69
C LEU A 912 -5.83 20.68 -12.84
N PRO A 913 -6.13 19.83 -11.84
CA PRO A 913 -5.10 19.14 -11.08
C PRO A 913 -4.24 18.20 -11.94
N GLN A 914 -2.97 18.07 -11.57
CA GLN A 914 -1.94 17.36 -12.33
C GLN A 914 -1.40 16.16 -11.55
N GLY A 915 -0.63 15.28 -12.22
CA GLY A 915 -0.10 14.06 -11.60
C GLY A 915 -1.20 13.11 -11.15
N ASP A 916 -1.07 12.52 -9.97
CA ASP A 916 -2.06 11.59 -9.41
C ASP A 916 -3.39 12.26 -9.02
N ASP A 917 -3.43 13.59 -8.93
CA ASP A 917 -4.66 14.35 -8.68
C ASP A 917 -5.53 14.53 -9.94
N ARG A 918 -5.07 14.11 -11.13
CA ARG A 918 -5.86 14.23 -12.37
C ARG A 918 -7.23 13.57 -12.22
N GLY A 919 -8.29 14.28 -12.60
CA GLY A 919 -9.68 13.85 -12.42
C GLY A 919 -10.35 14.39 -11.15
N ARG A 920 -9.59 14.95 -10.20
CA ARG A 920 -10.14 15.67 -9.06
C ARG A 920 -10.85 16.95 -9.53
N ALA A 921 -12.03 17.20 -8.98
CA ALA A 921 -12.79 18.41 -9.26
C ALA A 921 -12.12 19.67 -8.68
N VAL A 922 -12.28 20.79 -9.38
CA VAL A 922 -11.86 22.13 -8.96
C VAL A 922 -13.08 23.03 -8.91
N SER A 923 -13.08 23.98 -7.97
CA SER A 923 -14.20 24.91 -7.76
C SER A 923 -13.73 26.35 -7.79
N GLY A 924 -14.57 27.24 -8.35
CA GLY A 924 -14.32 28.67 -8.41
C GLY A 924 -15.60 29.49 -8.50
N ILE A 925 -15.47 30.78 -8.25
CA ILE A 925 -16.53 31.78 -8.43
C ILE A 925 -16.07 32.76 -9.50
N TYR A 926 -16.91 32.99 -10.51
CA TYR A 926 -16.56 33.76 -11.70
C TYR A 926 -17.62 34.85 -11.96
N PRO A 927 -17.24 36.04 -12.48
CA PRO A 927 -18.22 37.05 -12.84
C PRO A 927 -18.97 36.68 -14.12
N LEU A 928 -20.28 36.97 -14.14
CA LEU A 928 -21.20 36.75 -15.26
C LEU A 928 -21.04 37.79 -16.39
N GLY A 929 -20.42 38.95 -16.13
CA GLY A 929 -20.17 39.98 -17.15
C GLY A 929 -18.85 40.71 -16.97
N SER A 930 -18.42 41.46 -17.99
CA SER A 930 -17.23 42.32 -17.94
C SER A 930 -17.46 43.54 -17.04
N LYS A 931 -16.66 43.66 -15.96
CA LYS A 931 -16.32 44.98 -15.39
C LYS A 931 -14.96 45.40 -15.92
#